data_AF-A0A182PCC9-F1
#
_entry.id   AF-A0A182PCC9-F1
#
_cell.length_a   1.000
_cell.length_b   1.000
_cell.length_c   1.000
_cell.angle_alpha   90.00
_cell.angle_beta   90.00
_cell.angle_gamma   90.00
#
_symmetry.space_group_name_H-M   'P 1'
#
loop_
_entity.id
_entity.type
_entity.pdbx_description
1 polymer ?
#
loop_
_entity_poly.entity_id
_entity_poly.type
_entity_poly.pdbx_seq_one_letter_code
_entity_poly.pdbx_strand_id
1 'polypeptide(L)'
;MVQKPPRELFVCGIFYICCLIYSFYKNYELSNENLSNYHSLDAGWSLFNFRRRDDFDWEWEHYIGFVQRNGIYFLLHLLVTELSRRFWAKHVSTVLTIYGLLVIFHMYNVPVLAVIVLQSLSFYYANPPKYYRRTVWLKTFLWIAVINYFKVWYFYDKLNVHFGIDNDQLLELSLITSWNVIKCASFCLDRYGEEKATTEQHYGLHDLMAYLLYFPLLLMGPAIVYSRFKTIHYNFQYEQEPHDLPYRLWTLSKRLTLAWFWALIMLAGQHFLYVNLIQQDLVLLQHVNLWALYGLGFLMGQFFYIKYVVFYGVGIAFGRFDGIDMPGKPICIARVNQYSDMWKYFDRSLYEFLFKYIYTELCTKTSRLPRKVLASLATFAFIYIWHGVFLFILIWSLINWVCILLERLVNHCTPADSRWRAIIGTHVFIPSVLSNFFFFASERVGFIYLQRTYTEGISSYLGLHIFSTINRVLHVLVNRKKSSLARGNGESINCGTMSRHRNVRNAVYDDYDDDDYQYGHSVEDECISPTDAQQWIYDRAKGQQSMSEFLANNRDIEEEDDDELAAENVREGAAHKRRDSECFQMPELNDDDRARLLSCMDEIRDIVGETCSDRQMVEAIMKHDYECSKALDEILNSNKTPPALAASTAGSKLTVEKGVGGRFLERSEKKLPTASGSNNVPIIVATPTVETRTTNNTGGSTVIITPSPSVAKKTLSFEVATSPRVQSPSVSGRNTPEITEDARQQQLTQTHSLKSTPKEPSRNAKELFGKERGDRKDHIHMVVIGHVDAGKSTLMGHLLYDTGNVSQRIMHKHEQESKKLGKSSFMYAWVLDETGEERERGITMDVGSTRFETATKEVTLLDAPGHKDFIPNMISGANQADVALLVVDATRGEFETGFEQGGQTREHALLVRSLGVSQLGVVVNKLDTVGWSKERFDEIVHKLKVFLKQAGFRDSDVTYVPCSGLTGENLVKDPTDLGLTHWYNGPTLLKVIDSFKTPERAIDKPFRLSVSDIFKGTGSGFCLSGRIESGMVCVNDKVLVCPSKEQAVVKNITIDELPHQTAFAGDQVLLTLANIDINNIAVGYILSDIYHPVPLATRILARIVVFNIKVPITRGYPVLLHHQSLIEPATIRKLKAQLHKGTGEVIKKNPRCLGNNSCALVEIEFQRPIGMERYADFKDLGRIMLRVEGVTIAAGLVTEIVK
;
A
#
# COMPACT_ATOMS: atom_id res chain seq x y z
N MET A 1 -5.04 24.95 -5.60
CA MET A 1 -5.78 25.09 -6.84
C MET A 1 -6.51 23.68 -7.07
N VAL A 2 -7.85 23.47 -7.31
CA VAL A 2 -8.79 22.51 -8.05
C VAL A 2 -9.16 22.70 -9.59
N GLN A 3 -8.80 21.82 -10.54
CA GLN A 3 -9.05 22.04 -11.99
C GLN A 3 -10.54 21.92 -12.19
N LYS A 4 -11.16 23.00 -12.70
CA LYS A 4 -12.57 22.93 -13.08
C LYS A 4 -12.72 21.71 -13.98
N PRO A 5 -13.74 20.85 -13.75
CA PRO A 5 -14.01 19.76 -14.67
C PRO A 5 -13.99 20.34 -16.09
N PRO A 6 -13.32 19.69 -17.07
CA PRO A 6 -13.37 20.17 -18.45
C PRO A 6 -14.85 20.43 -18.76
N ARG A 7 -15.17 21.57 -19.39
CA ARG A 7 -16.55 22.06 -19.49
C ARG A 7 -17.51 20.96 -19.97
N GLU A 8 -17.03 20.05 -20.80
CA GLU A 8 -17.70 18.83 -21.25
C GLU A 8 -18.18 17.93 -20.11
N LEU A 9 -17.37 17.65 -19.07
CA LEU A 9 -17.75 16.82 -17.91
C LEU A 9 -18.79 17.51 -17.02
N PHE A 10 -18.67 18.81 -16.83
CA PHE A 10 -19.66 19.57 -16.09
C PHE A 10 -20.99 19.63 -16.86
N VAL A 11 -20.92 19.85 -18.18
CA VAL A 11 -22.08 19.86 -19.06
C VAL A 11 -22.72 18.48 -19.15
N CYS A 12 -21.93 17.40 -19.31
CA CYS A 12 -22.43 16.03 -19.31
C CYS A 12 -22.99 15.61 -17.96
N GLY A 13 -22.36 16.03 -16.85
CA GLY A 13 -22.83 15.77 -15.50
C GLY A 13 -24.13 16.52 -15.17
N ILE A 14 -24.21 17.81 -15.51
CA ILE A 14 -25.44 18.60 -15.42
C ILE A 14 -26.50 17.99 -16.32
N PHE A 15 -26.17 17.66 -17.57
CA PHE A 15 -27.12 17.05 -18.49
C PHE A 15 -27.65 15.74 -17.93
N TYR A 16 -26.78 14.87 -17.40
CA TYR A 16 -27.18 13.62 -16.75
C TYR A 16 -28.10 13.87 -15.54
N ILE A 17 -27.73 14.79 -14.65
CA ILE A 17 -28.54 15.14 -13.47
C ILE A 17 -29.87 15.77 -13.88
N CYS A 18 -29.88 16.68 -14.85
CA CYS A 18 -31.10 17.29 -15.39
C CYS A 18 -32.00 16.25 -16.05
N CYS A 19 -31.44 15.30 -16.81
CA CYS A 19 -32.19 14.18 -17.39
C CYS A 19 -32.78 13.30 -16.29
N LEU A 20 -32.03 12.98 -15.23
CA LEU A 20 -32.54 12.22 -14.10
C LEU A 20 -33.63 12.96 -13.33
N ILE A 21 -33.43 14.24 -13.02
CA ILE A 21 -34.42 15.08 -12.34
C ILE A 21 -35.68 15.20 -13.19
N TYR A 22 -35.54 15.43 -14.50
CA TYR A 22 -36.67 15.48 -15.41
C TYR A 22 -37.40 14.14 -15.48
N SER A 23 -36.67 13.04 -15.54
CA SER A 23 -37.23 11.69 -15.55
C SER A 23 -37.93 11.34 -14.22
N PHE A 24 -37.39 11.76 -13.08
CA PHE A 24 -38.03 11.62 -11.77
C PHE A 24 -39.25 12.52 -11.61
N TYR A 25 -39.17 13.75 -12.12
CA TYR A 25 -40.32 14.65 -12.19
C TYR A 25 -41.44 14.05 -13.03
N LYS A 26 -41.12 13.45 -14.18
CA LYS A 26 -42.10 12.75 -15.03
C LYS A 26 -42.70 11.52 -14.34
N ASN A 27 -41.94 10.79 -13.53
CA ASN A 27 -42.49 9.71 -12.71
C ASN A 27 -43.37 10.22 -11.55
N TYR A 28 -42.99 11.34 -10.94
CA TYR A 28 -43.79 12.00 -9.92
C TYR A 28 -45.10 12.58 -10.47
N GLU A 29 -45.06 13.18 -11.67
CA GLU A 29 -46.23 13.65 -12.41
C GLU A 29 -47.15 12.48 -12.75
N LEU A 30 -46.60 11.42 -13.35
CA LEU A 30 -47.34 10.18 -13.64
C LEU A 30 -47.99 9.56 -12.40
N SER A 31 -47.27 9.59 -11.28
CA SER A 31 -47.75 9.13 -9.98
C SER A 31 -48.93 9.95 -9.45
N ASN A 32 -48.85 11.28 -9.54
CA ASN A 32 -49.91 12.18 -9.09
C ASN A 32 -51.15 12.12 -10.00
N GLU A 33 -50.96 12.05 -11.32
CA GLU A 33 -52.05 11.96 -12.31
C GLU A 33 -52.90 10.70 -12.12
N ASN A 34 -52.26 9.58 -11.78
CA ASN A 34 -52.95 8.30 -11.58
C ASN A 34 -53.28 7.99 -10.11
N LEU A 35 -52.97 8.89 -9.17
CA LEU A 35 -53.15 8.65 -7.73
C LEU A 35 -54.60 8.36 -7.34
N SER A 36 -55.57 8.94 -8.06
CA SER A 36 -57.00 8.68 -7.87
C SER A 36 -57.40 7.24 -8.20
N ASN A 37 -56.63 6.54 -9.03
CA ASN A 37 -56.95 5.16 -9.41
C ASN A 37 -56.52 4.15 -8.32
N TYR A 38 -55.73 4.59 -7.34
CA TYR A 38 -55.11 3.72 -6.33
C TYR A 38 -55.74 3.92 -4.94
N HIS A 39 -57.06 3.72 -4.87
CA HIS A 39 -57.81 3.95 -3.65
C HIS A 39 -57.59 2.92 -2.51
N SER A 40 -56.90 1.80 -2.79
CA SER A 40 -56.67 0.70 -1.85
C SER A 40 -55.39 0.83 -1.02
N LEU A 41 -54.55 1.84 -1.25
CA LEU A 41 -53.26 2.02 -0.59
C LEU A 41 -53.38 2.46 0.88
N ASP A 42 -52.42 2.04 1.69
CA ASP A 42 -52.27 2.42 3.10
C ASP A 42 -52.19 3.94 3.32
N ALA A 43 -52.75 4.38 4.46
CA ALA A 43 -52.66 5.77 4.90
C ALA A 43 -51.20 6.12 5.21
N GLY A 44 -50.72 7.24 4.69
CA GLY A 44 -49.33 7.62 4.91
C GLY A 44 -49.09 8.49 6.13
N TRP A 45 -47.82 8.90 6.30
CA TRP A 45 -47.40 9.64 7.48
C TRP A 45 -48.08 11.01 7.58
N SER A 46 -48.38 11.43 8.83
CA SER A 46 -48.92 12.75 9.13
C SER A 46 -48.00 13.88 8.63
N LEU A 47 -46.69 13.63 8.63
CA LEU A 47 -45.65 14.54 8.11
C LEU A 47 -45.86 14.91 6.63
N PHE A 48 -46.49 14.04 5.84
CA PHE A 48 -46.74 14.24 4.40
C PHE A 48 -48.22 14.44 4.10
N ASN A 49 -48.95 15.13 4.98
CA ASN A 49 -50.40 15.38 4.84
C ASN A 49 -51.21 14.10 4.58
N PHE A 50 -50.83 12.98 5.21
CA PHE A 50 -51.45 11.65 5.03
C PHE A 50 -51.43 11.13 3.59
N ARG A 51 -50.50 11.62 2.74
CA ARG A 51 -50.30 11.11 1.38
C ARG A 51 -50.02 9.60 1.41
N ARG A 52 -50.82 8.82 0.68
CA ARG A 52 -50.83 7.35 0.70
C ARG A 52 -49.48 6.73 0.33
N ARG A 53 -49.18 5.55 0.86
CA ARG A 53 -47.90 4.84 0.71
C ARG A 53 -48.04 3.68 -0.30
N ASP A 54 -47.02 3.46 -1.13
CA ASP A 54 -46.87 2.23 -1.93
C ASP A 54 -46.39 1.07 -1.05
N ASP A 55 -47.29 0.13 -0.76
CA ASP A 55 -47.10 -1.06 0.09
C ASP A 55 -46.98 -2.37 -0.73
N PHE A 56 -46.85 -2.28 -2.06
CA PHE A 56 -46.84 -3.46 -2.93
C PHE A 56 -45.50 -4.23 -2.97
N ASP A 57 -44.43 -3.72 -2.35
CA ASP A 57 -43.19 -4.49 -2.13
C ASP A 57 -43.36 -5.41 -0.91
N TRP A 58 -43.93 -6.58 -1.17
CA TRP A 58 -44.18 -7.62 -0.16
C TRP A 58 -42.92 -8.05 0.60
N GLU A 59 -41.75 -8.08 -0.06
CA GLU A 59 -40.49 -8.49 0.57
C GLU A 59 -40.04 -7.43 1.60
N TRP A 60 -40.19 -6.15 1.25
CA TRP A 60 -39.87 -5.03 2.13
C TRP A 60 -40.81 -4.93 3.33
N GLU A 61 -42.13 -4.98 3.11
CA GLU A 61 -43.11 -4.90 4.20
C GLU A 61 -42.99 -6.11 5.14
N HIS A 62 -42.75 -7.29 4.60
CA HIS A 62 -42.51 -8.50 5.39
C HIS A 62 -41.23 -8.37 6.25
N TYR A 63 -40.13 -7.85 5.70
CA TYR A 63 -38.91 -7.62 6.46
C TYR A 63 -39.10 -6.58 7.58
N ILE A 64 -39.79 -5.47 7.31
CA ILE A 64 -40.11 -4.47 8.34
C ILE A 64 -40.97 -5.10 9.43
N GLY A 65 -42.01 -5.85 9.06
CA GLY A 65 -42.89 -6.56 9.99
C GLY A 65 -42.11 -7.56 10.86
N PHE A 66 -41.15 -8.29 10.27
CA PHE A 66 -40.25 -9.17 11.00
C PHE A 66 -39.39 -8.43 12.02
N VAL A 67 -38.75 -7.32 11.62
CA VAL A 67 -37.90 -6.52 12.52
C VAL A 67 -38.73 -5.89 13.65
N GLN A 68 -39.96 -5.45 13.37
CA GLN A 68 -40.86 -4.91 14.39
C GLN A 68 -41.32 -5.98 15.38
N ARG A 69 -41.68 -7.18 14.91
CA ARG A 69 -42.15 -8.30 15.74
C ARG A 69 -41.04 -8.90 16.60
N ASN A 70 -39.83 -9.02 16.02
CA ASN A 70 -38.72 -9.78 16.59
C ASN A 70 -37.54 -8.90 17.06
N GLY A 71 -37.70 -7.57 17.05
CA GLY A 71 -36.64 -6.61 17.40
C GLY A 71 -36.04 -6.81 18.80
N ILE A 72 -36.83 -7.32 19.75
CA ILE A 72 -36.35 -7.60 21.11
C ILE A 72 -35.26 -8.67 21.15
N TYR A 73 -35.31 -9.65 20.24
CA TYR A 73 -34.30 -10.70 20.13
C TYR A 73 -32.97 -10.15 19.59
N PHE A 74 -32.96 -9.05 18.83
CA PHE A 74 -31.70 -8.39 18.46
C PHE A 74 -31.00 -7.78 19.69
N LEU A 75 -31.76 -7.19 20.62
CA LEU A 75 -31.21 -6.66 21.87
C LEU A 75 -30.76 -7.77 22.81
N LEU A 76 -31.54 -8.85 22.91
CA LEU A 76 -31.19 -10.01 23.73
C LEU A 76 -29.94 -10.72 23.18
N HIS A 77 -29.80 -10.80 21.86
CA HIS A 77 -28.58 -11.29 21.19
C HIS A 77 -27.33 -10.51 21.61
N LEU A 78 -27.38 -9.17 21.61
CA LEU A 78 -26.24 -8.35 22.07
C LEU A 78 -25.84 -8.68 23.51
N LEU A 79 -26.83 -8.84 24.39
CA LEU A 79 -26.59 -9.18 25.79
C LEU A 79 -26.00 -10.59 25.94
N VAL A 80 -26.55 -11.58 25.24
CA VAL A 80 -26.06 -12.96 25.26
C VAL A 80 -24.63 -13.04 24.72
N THR A 81 -24.32 -12.35 23.62
CA THR A 81 -22.99 -12.37 23.02
C THR A 81 -21.96 -11.62 23.85
N GLU A 82 -22.33 -10.53 24.53
CA GLU A 82 -21.43 -9.83 25.44
C GLU A 82 -21.18 -10.63 26.73
N LEU A 83 -22.20 -11.30 27.27
CA LEU A 83 -22.05 -12.20 28.42
C LEU A 83 -21.20 -13.42 28.07
N SER A 84 -21.41 -14.01 26.90
CA SER A 84 -20.61 -15.16 26.44
C SER A 84 -19.14 -14.78 26.23
N ARG A 85 -18.87 -13.57 25.72
CA ARG A 85 -17.51 -13.02 25.60
C ARG A 85 -16.81 -12.90 26.96
N ARG A 86 -17.52 -12.47 28.02
CA ARG A 86 -16.95 -12.26 29.36
C ARG A 86 -16.77 -13.53 30.18
N PHE A 87 -17.72 -14.46 30.11
CA PHE A 87 -17.77 -15.61 31.02
C PHE A 87 -17.51 -16.96 30.35
N TRP A 88 -17.79 -17.09 29.04
CA TRP A 88 -17.80 -18.39 28.34
C TRP A 88 -17.19 -18.34 26.92
N ALA A 89 -16.11 -17.59 26.72
CA ALA A 89 -15.51 -17.36 25.40
C ALA A 89 -15.17 -18.65 24.62
N LYS A 90 -14.76 -19.71 25.32
CA LYS A 90 -14.46 -21.03 24.71
C LYS A 90 -15.70 -21.78 24.22
N HIS A 91 -16.88 -21.49 24.75
CA HIS A 91 -18.14 -22.19 24.45
C HIS A 91 -19.13 -21.32 23.66
N VAL A 92 -18.65 -20.30 22.94
CA VAL A 92 -19.48 -19.35 22.19
C VAL A 92 -20.45 -20.03 21.22
N SER A 93 -20.01 -21.04 20.46
CA SER A 93 -20.90 -21.82 19.57
C SER A 93 -22.03 -22.52 20.31
N THR A 94 -21.76 -23.09 21.49
CA THR A 94 -22.79 -23.76 22.28
C THR A 94 -23.82 -22.76 22.78
N VAL A 95 -23.38 -21.58 23.24
CA VAL A 95 -24.27 -20.51 23.69
C VAL A 95 -25.13 -19.98 22.54
N LEU A 96 -24.53 -19.70 21.38
CA LEU A 96 -25.25 -19.25 20.18
C LEU A 96 -26.24 -20.32 19.67
N THR A 97 -25.88 -21.59 19.74
CA THR A 97 -26.79 -22.70 19.39
C THR A 97 -28.00 -22.74 20.31
N ILE A 98 -27.79 -22.71 21.63
CA ILE A 98 -28.89 -22.73 22.61
C ILE A 98 -29.79 -21.51 22.41
N TYR A 99 -29.18 -20.33 22.22
CA TYR A 99 -29.91 -19.11 21.95
C TYR A 99 -30.76 -19.21 20.68
N GLY A 100 -30.17 -19.63 19.55
CA GLY A 100 -30.88 -19.78 18.29
C GLY A 100 -32.03 -20.80 18.35
N LEU A 101 -31.83 -21.93 19.03
CA LEU A 101 -32.89 -22.94 19.24
C LEU A 101 -34.05 -22.36 20.06
N LEU A 102 -33.78 -21.61 21.13
CA LEU A 102 -34.80 -20.98 21.97
C LEU A 102 -35.58 -19.89 21.21
N VAL A 103 -34.88 -19.08 20.41
CA VAL A 103 -35.50 -18.03 19.60
C VAL A 103 -36.42 -18.63 18.54
N ILE A 104 -35.96 -19.64 17.79
CA ILE A 104 -36.80 -20.30 16.77
C ILE A 104 -37.99 -21.02 17.39
N PHE A 105 -37.79 -21.69 18.54
CA PHE A 105 -38.87 -22.32 19.29
C PHE A 105 -39.96 -21.30 19.64
N HIS A 106 -39.57 -20.12 20.16
CA HIS A 106 -40.51 -19.08 20.54
C HIS A 106 -41.14 -18.36 19.33
N MET A 107 -40.42 -18.22 18.21
CA MET A 107 -40.92 -17.49 17.04
C MET A 107 -41.91 -18.31 16.20
N TYR A 108 -41.73 -19.64 16.10
CA TYR A 108 -42.45 -20.45 15.12
C TYR A 108 -43.11 -21.74 15.63
N ASN A 109 -42.74 -22.29 16.79
CA ASN A 109 -43.13 -23.61 17.33
C ASN A 109 -42.16 -24.79 17.04
N VAL A 110 -42.43 -25.92 17.72
CA VAL A 110 -41.65 -27.17 17.66
C VAL A 110 -41.53 -27.79 16.25
N PRO A 111 -42.58 -27.82 15.41
CA PRO A 111 -42.49 -28.47 14.10
C PRO A 111 -41.48 -27.80 13.15
N VAL A 112 -41.41 -26.46 13.17
CA VAL A 112 -40.43 -25.69 12.38
C VAL A 112 -39.01 -25.96 12.86
N LEU A 113 -38.82 -25.92 14.18
CA LEU A 113 -37.55 -26.24 14.80
C LEU A 113 -37.09 -27.65 14.39
N ALA A 114 -38.00 -28.62 14.39
CA ALA A 114 -37.72 -29.98 13.98
C ALA A 114 -37.28 -30.06 12.51
N VAL A 115 -37.89 -29.30 11.59
CA VAL A 115 -37.47 -29.25 10.18
C VAL A 115 -36.05 -28.69 10.03
N ILE A 116 -35.74 -27.58 10.70
CA ILE A 116 -34.41 -26.93 10.64
C ILE A 116 -33.34 -27.84 11.25
N VAL A 117 -33.62 -28.45 12.40
CA VAL A 117 -32.71 -29.41 13.05
C VAL A 117 -32.55 -30.65 12.17
N LEU A 118 -33.62 -31.21 11.60
CA LEU A 118 -33.55 -32.35 10.70
C LEU A 118 -32.68 -32.07 9.48
N GLN A 119 -32.82 -30.88 8.89
CA GLN A 119 -31.97 -30.42 7.79
C GLN A 119 -30.49 -30.43 8.22
N SER A 120 -30.16 -29.83 9.36
CA SER A 120 -28.78 -29.79 9.85
C SER A 120 -28.17 -31.17 10.14
N LEU A 121 -28.94 -32.07 10.78
CA LEU A 121 -28.51 -33.43 11.09
C LEU A 121 -28.32 -34.26 9.81
N SER A 122 -29.20 -34.07 8.83
CA SER A 122 -29.11 -34.71 7.51
C SER A 122 -27.80 -34.37 6.80
N PHE A 123 -27.35 -33.11 6.89
CA PHE A 123 -26.07 -32.70 6.33
C PHE A 123 -24.85 -33.14 7.14
N TYR A 124 -24.93 -33.16 8.49
CA TYR A 124 -23.79 -33.52 9.35
C TYR A 124 -23.48 -35.02 9.35
N TYR A 125 -24.51 -35.87 9.43
CA TYR A 125 -24.37 -37.32 9.51
C TYR A 125 -24.44 -38.00 8.13
N ALA A 126 -24.04 -39.28 8.06
CA ALA A 126 -24.13 -40.10 6.84
C ALA A 126 -23.37 -39.53 5.62
N ASN A 127 -22.14 -39.06 5.82
CA ASN A 127 -21.22 -38.69 4.75
C ASN A 127 -20.01 -39.66 4.75
N PRO A 128 -20.00 -40.69 3.90
CA PRO A 128 -18.89 -41.64 3.84
C PRO A 128 -17.61 -40.95 3.34
N PRO A 129 -16.43 -41.16 3.96
CA PRO A 129 -15.21 -40.41 3.65
C PRO A 129 -14.78 -40.58 2.17
N LYS A 130 -15.03 -41.75 1.57
CA LYS A 130 -14.71 -42.04 0.17
C LYS A 130 -15.53 -41.24 -0.85
N TYR A 131 -16.76 -40.84 -0.50
CA TYR A 131 -17.67 -40.13 -1.41
C TYR A 131 -18.22 -38.83 -0.82
N TYR A 132 -17.52 -38.26 0.17
CA TYR A 132 -18.01 -37.19 1.03
C TYR A 132 -18.54 -35.98 0.22
N ARG A 133 -17.74 -35.45 -0.72
CA ARG A 133 -18.15 -34.32 -1.57
C ARG A 133 -19.39 -34.63 -2.41
N ARG A 134 -19.48 -35.85 -2.99
CA ARG A 134 -20.62 -36.26 -3.81
C ARG A 134 -21.89 -36.39 -2.97
N THR A 135 -21.78 -36.92 -1.75
CA THR A 135 -22.94 -37.04 -0.85
C THR A 135 -23.43 -35.69 -0.35
N VAL A 136 -22.53 -34.73 -0.09
CA VAL A 136 -22.92 -33.36 0.29
C VAL A 136 -23.67 -32.66 -0.84
N TRP A 137 -23.15 -32.72 -2.08
CA TRP A 137 -23.84 -32.15 -3.23
C TRP A 137 -25.18 -32.84 -3.54
N LEU A 138 -25.24 -34.17 -3.42
CA LEU A 138 -26.50 -34.92 -3.59
C LEU A 138 -27.56 -34.46 -2.58
N LYS A 139 -27.18 -34.30 -1.30
CA LYS A 139 -28.07 -33.78 -0.24
C LYS A 139 -28.48 -32.33 -0.51
N THR A 140 -27.56 -31.51 -1.02
CA THR A 140 -27.82 -30.12 -1.43
C THR A 140 -28.90 -30.06 -2.50
N PHE A 141 -28.73 -30.80 -3.60
CA PHE A 141 -29.74 -30.85 -4.67
C PHE A 141 -31.06 -31.49 -4.22
N LEU A 142 -31.01 -32.50 -3.36
CA LEU A 142 -32.21 -33.12 -2.79
C LEU A 142 -33.01 -32.11 -1.96
N TRP A 143 -32.37 -31.37 -1.05
CA TRP A 143 -33.05 -30.35 -0.26
C TRP A 143 -33.56 -29.18 -1.11
N ILE A 144 -32.81 -28.75 -2.14
CA ILE A 144 -33.30 -27.73 -3.08
C ILE A 144 -34.53 -28.24 -3.85
N ALA A 145 -34.53 -29.50 -4.28
CA ALA A 145 -35.68 -30.10 -4.96
C ALA A 145 -36.90 -30.18 -4.04
N VAL A 146 -36.71 -30.54 -2.76
CA VAL A 146 -37.75 -30.53 -1.73
C VAL A 146 -38.31 -29.13 -1.51
N ILE A 147 -37.46 -28.12 -1.33
CA ILE A 147 -37.87 -26.72 -1.16
C ILE A 147 -38.62 -26.21 -2.40
N ASN A 148 -38.09 -26.47 -3.60
CA ASN A 148 -38.72 -26.04 -4.85
C ASN A 148 -40.06 -26.75 -5.09
N TYR A 149 -40.19 -28.02 -4.72
CA TYR A 149 -41.47 -28.73 -4.75
C TYR A 149 -42.52 -28.05 -3.87
N PHE A 150 -42.12 -27.63 -2.67
CA PHE A 150 -43.01 -26.89 -1.77
C PHE A 150 -43.29 -25.46 -2.25
N LYS A 151 -42.37 -24.82 -2.97
CA LYS A 151 -42.59 -23.49 -3.59
C LYS A 151 -43.68 -23.47 -4.67
N VAL A 152 -43.99 -24.60 -5.31
CA VAL A 152 -45.03 -24.69 -6.35
C VAL A 152 -46.42 -24.77 -5.71
N TRP A 153 -46.91 -23.62 -5.21
CA TRP A 153 -48.26 -23.15 -4.86
C TRP A 153 -49.36 -24.10 -4.32
N TYR A 154 -49.45 -25.37 -4.72
CA TYR A 154 -50.52 -26.30 -4.35
C TYR A 154 -50.36 -26.94 -2.94
N PHE A 155 -49.19 -26.79 -2.31
CA PHE A 155 -48.90 -27.37 -0.99
C PHE A 155 -48.85 -26.36 0.16
N TYR A 156 -48.78 -25.05 -0.09
CA TYR A 156 -48.70 -24.03 0.96
C TYR A 156 -49.89 -24.13 1.93
N ASP A 157 -51.11 -24.15 1.40
CA ASP A 157 -52.33 -24.22 2.21
C ASP A 157 -52.44 -25.51 3.06
N LYS A 158 -51.94 -26.64 2.55
CA LYS A 158 -51.95 -27.91 3.28
C LYS A 158 -50.85 -27.98 4.35
N LEU A 159 -49.70 -27.38 4.11
CA LEU A 159 -48.58 -27.37 5.05
C LEU A 159 -48.81 -26.40 6.20
N ASN A 160 -49.46 -25.26 5.96
CA ASN A 160 -49.86 -24.32 7.02
C ASN A 160 -50.70 -25.00 8.11
N VAL A 161 -51.67 -25.83 7.69
CA VAL A 161 -52.54 -26.58 8.61
C VAL A 161 -51.76 -27.66 9.37
N HIS A 162 -50.76 -28.30 8.73
CA HIS A 162 -49.96 -29.35 9.36
C HIS A 162 -48.94 -28.81 10.36
N PHE A 163 -48.33 -27.66 10.06
CA PHE A 163 -47.34 -27.03 10.93
C PHE A 163 -47.96 -26.08 11.96
N GLY A 164 -49.21 -25.63 11.75
CA GLY A 164 -49.92 -24.70 12.65
C GLY A 164 -49.39 -23.27 12.57
N ILE A 165 -49.13 -22.78 11.35
CA ILE A 165 -48.32 -21.60 11.08
C ILE A 165 -48.96 -20.74 9.99
N ASP A 166 -48.79 -19.42 10.09
CA ASP A 166 -49.30 -18.46 9.12
C ASP A 166 -48.54 -18.52 7.78
N ASN A 167 -49.20 -18.09 6.69
CA ASN A 167 -48.60 -18.01 5.35
C ASN A 167 -47.25 -17.26 5.34
N ASP A 168 -47.16 -16.15 6.08
CA ASP A 168 -45.96 -15.34 6.20
C ASP A 168 -44.82 -16.12 6.88
N GLN A 169 -45.13 -16.84 7.94
CA GLN A 169 -44.15 -17.65 8.67
C GLN A 169 -43.71 -18.89 7.86
N LEU A 170 -44.58 -19.44 7.00
CA LEU A 170 -44.20 -20.50 6.06
C LEU A 170 -43.23 -19.98 4.98
N LEU A 171 -43.42 -18.74 4.51
CA LEU A 171 -42.47 -18.06 3.63
C LEU A 171 -41.12 -17.82 4.34
N GLU A 172 -41.14 -17.37 5.59
CA GLU A 172 -39.92 -17.23 6.43
C GLU A 172 -39.18 -18.57 6.55
N LEU A 173 -39.89 -19.66 6.83
CA LEU A 173 -39.31 -21.01 6.88
C LEU A 173 -38.69 -21.43 5.54
N SER A 174 -39.36 -21.16 4.42
CA SER A 174 -38.84 -21.44 3.08
C SER A 174 -37.54 -20.66 2.79
N LEU A 175 -37.46 -19.40 3.23
CA LEU A 175 -36.28 -18.55 3.09
C LEU A 175 -35.13 -19.03 4.00
N ILE A 176 -35.40 -19.26 5.28
CA ILE A 176 -34.41 -19.77 6.26
C ILE A 176 -33.84 -21.11 5.79
N THR A 177 -34.68 -22.04 5.35
CA THR A 177 -34.23 -23.34 4.85
C THR A 177 -33.42 -23.22 3.56
N SER A 178 -33.79 -22.30 2.65
CA SER A 178 -33.05 -22.02 1.42
C SER A 178 -31.63 -21.48 1.68
N TRP A 179 -31.50 -20.55 2.63
CA TRP A 179 -30.20 -20.03 3.05
C TRP A 179 -29.38 -21.07 3.81
N ASN A 180 -30.02 -21.86 4.66
CA ASN A 180 -29.37 -22.91 5.42
C ASN A 180 -28.82 -24.04 4.52
N VAL A 181 -29.42 -24.31 3.36
CA VAL A 181 -28.82 -25.26 2.38
C VAL A 181 -27.41 -24.81 1.97
N ILE A 182 -27.24 -23.53 1.63
CA ILE A 182 -25.93 -22.98 1.21
C ILE A 182 -24.94 -23.00 2.38
N LYS A 183 -25.37 -22.58 3.57
CA LYS A 183 -24.55 -22.62 4.79
C LYS A 183 -24.11 -24.05 5.13
N CYS A 184 -25.03 -25.02 5.11
CA CYS A 184 -24.73 -26.44 5.32
C CYS A 184 -23.72 -26.98 4.31
N ALA A 185 -23.89 -26.66 3.01
CA ALA A 185 -22.96 -27.08 1.98
C ALA A 185 -21.56 -26.50 2.21
N SER A 186 -21.46 -25.20 2.55
CA SER A 186 -20.20 -24.54 2.88
C SER A 186 -19.49 -25.19 4.08
N PHE A 187 -20.20 -25.39 5.21
CA PHE A 187 -19.62 -26.01 6.40
C PHE A 187 -19.07 -27.42 6.11
N CYS A 188 -19.87 -28.25 5.43
CA CYS A 188 -19.49 -29.63 5.16
C CYS A 188 -18.29 -29.69 4.21
N LEU A 189 -18.24 -28.85 3.16
CA LEU A 189 -17.14 -28.83 2.20
C LEU A 189 -15.83 -28.29 2.83
N ASP A 190 -15.90 -27.27 3.68
CA ASP A 190 -14.73 -26.77 4.42
C ASP A 190 -14.18 -27.83 5.39
N ARG A 191 -15.07 -28.53 6.12
CA ARG A 191 -14.68 -29.63 7.03
C ARG A 191 -13.87 -30.71 6.32
N TYR A 192 -14.25 -31.07 5.10
CA TYR A 192 -13.54 -32.09 4.32
C TYR A 192 -12.16 -31.61 3.83
N GLY A 193 -11.99 -30.30 3.61
CA GLY A 193 -10.71 -29.72 3.22
C GLY A 193 -9.68 -29.75 4.36
N GLU A 194 -10.09 -29.34 5.56
CA GLU A 194 -9.20 -29.25 6.73
C GLU A 194 -8.92 -30.59 7.43
N GLU A 195 -9.73 -31.65 7.25
CA GLU A 195 -9.42 -32.99 7.80
C GLU A 195 -8.09 -33.60 7.27
N LYS A 196 -7.48 -33.00 6.23
CA LYS A 196 -6.14 -33.34 5.72
C LYS A 196 -5.00 -32.49 6.31
N ALA A 197 -5.30 -31.32 6.86
CA ALA A 197 -4.34 -30.40 7.47
C ALA A 197 -4.47 -30.52 8.99
N THR A 198 -3.57 -31.28 9.61
CA THR A 198 -3.60 -31.49 11.05
C THR A 198 -3.61 -30.17 11.82
N THR A 199 -4.51 -30.08 12.83
CA THR A 199 -4.43 -29.28 14.07
C THR A 199 -5.41 -28.11 14.34
N GLU A 200 -6.69 -28.12 13.94
CA GLU A 200 -7.69 -27.16 14.52
C GLU A 200 -9.09 -27.75 14.81
N GLN A 201 -9.68 -27.38 15.98
CA GLN A 201 -10.78 -28.10 16.66
C GLN A 201 -12.20 -27.48 16.53
N HIS A 202 -12.60 -26.85 15.41
CA HIS A 202 -13.90 -26.14 15.29
C HIS A 202 -14.82 -26.65 14.15
N TYR A 203 -15.13 -27.95 14.12
CA TYR A 203 -16.09 -28.57 13.19
C TYR A 203 -17.11 -29.49 13.89
N GLY A 204 -17.47 -29.16 15.12
CA GLY A 204 -18.47 -29.89 15.88
C GLY A 204 -19.89 -29.71 15.32
N LEU A 205 -20.82 -30.59 15.72
CA LEU A 205 -22.25 -30.41 15.42
C LEU A 205 -22.79 -29.09 15.99
N HIS A 206 -22.29 -28.67 17.16
CA HIS A 206 -22.65 -27.41 17.78
C HIS A 206 -22.11 -26.20 17.02
N ASP A 207 -21.00 -26.31 16.28
CA ASP A 207 -20.50 -25.22 15.44
C ASP A 207 -21.34 -25.05 14.16
N LEU A 208 -21.73 -26.18 13.54
CA LEU A 208 -22.71 -26.16 12.44
C LEU A 208 -24.02 -25.51 12.91
N MET A 209 -24.49 -25.86 14.11
CA MET A 209 -25.73 -25.31 14.63
C MET A 209 -25.62 -23.84 14.99
N ALA A 210 -24.51 -23.39 15.57
CA ALA A 210 -24.25 -21.99 15.83
C ALA A 210 -24.26 -21.16 14.53
N TYR A 211 -23.66 -21.70 13.47
CA TYR A 211 -23.57 -21.06 12.17
C TYR A 211 -24.94 -20.95 11.45
N LEU A 212 -25.73 -22.02 11.48
CA LEU A 212 -27.06 -22.04 10.85
C LEU A 212 -28.06 -21.17 11.62
N LEU A 213 -28.01 -21.20 12.96
CA LEU A 213 -28.97 -20.52 13.83
C LEU A 213 -28.50 -19.16 14.31
N TYR A 214 -27.47 -18.59 13.68
CA TYR A 214 -26.99 -17.25 14.00
C TYR A 214 -28.07 -16.20 13.69
N PHE A 215 -28.71 -15.71 14.74
CA PHE A 215 -29.95 -14.91 14.67
C PHE A 215 -29.84 -13.68 13.74
N PRO A 216 -28.78 -12.85 13.80
CA PRO A 216 -28.68 -11.67 12.93
C PRO A 216 -28.60 -11.95 11.42
N LEU A 217 -28.32 -13.20 11.00
CA LEU A 217 -28.32 -13.64 9.60
C LEU A 217 -29.33 -14.79 9.38
N LEU A 218 -30.37 -14.87 10.21
CA LEU A 218 -31.35 -15.96 10.16
C LEU A 218 -32.31 -15.82 8.98
N LEU A 219 -33.02 -14.69 8.88
CA LEU A 219 -34.02 -14.45 7.84
C LEU A 219 -33.43 -13.78 6.59
N MET A 220 -32.84 -12.59 6.76
CA MET A 220 -32.25 -11.79 5.68
C MET A 220 -30.88 -11.26 6.11
N GLY A 221 -29.89 -11.41 5.24
CA GLY A 221 -28.51 -11.01 5.47
C GLY A 221 -27.57 -11.71 4.47
N PRO A 222 -26.31 -11.26 4.36
CA PRO A 222 -25.36 -11.92 3.48
C PRO A 222 -25.12 -13.37 3.90
N ALA A 223 -25.21 -14.30 2.94
CA ALA A 223 -24.87 -15.71 3.14
C ALA A 223 -23.36 -15.92 3.20
N ILE A 224 -22.76 -15.51 4.32
CA ILE A 224 -21.32 -15.68 4.55
C ILE A 224 -20.92 -17.15 4.52
N VAL A 225 -19.67 -17.41 4.17
CA VAL A 225 -19.06 -18.74 4.13
C VAL A 225 -18.58 -19.14 5.53
N TYR A 226 -18.51 -20.45 5.85
CA TYR A 226 -18.13 -20.91 7.19
C TYR A 226 -16.73 -20.46 7.61
N SER A 227 -15.76 -20.40 6.69
CA SER A 227 -14.41 -19.86 6.98
C SER A 227 -14.45 -18.45 7.59
N ARG A 228 -15.34 -17.57 7.13
CA ARG A 228 -15.55 -16.25 7.74
C ARG A 228 -16.24 -16.34 9.09
N PHE A 229 -17.22 -17.24 9.26
CA PHE A 229 -17.90 -17.44 10.54
C PHE A 229 -16.96 -17.97 11.63
N LYS A 230 -16.05 -18.91 11.29
CA LYS A 230 -15.05 -19.51 12.20
C LYS A 230 -14.18 -18.45 12.90
N THR A 231 -14.00 -17.26 12.29
CA THR A 231 -13.26 -16.12 12.88
C THR A 231 -13.77 -15.69 14.27
N ILE A 232 -15.05 -15.94 14.58
CA ILE A 232 -15.64 -15.64 15.90
C ILE A 232 -14.90 -16.34 17.04
N HIS A 233 -14.40 -17.56 16.81
CA HIS A 233 -13.71 -18.34 17.82
C HIS A 233 -12.36 -17.75 18.19
N TYR A 234 -11.60 -17.31 17.20
CA TYR A 234 -10.30 -16.69 17.41
C TYR A 234 -10.43 -15.32 18.09
N ASN A 235 -11.36 -14.50 17.60
CA ASN A 235 -11.58 -13.15 18.12
C ASN A 235 -12.14 -13.15 19.56
N PHE A 236 -12.88 -14.19 19.96
CA PHE A 236 -13.33 -14.36 21.35
C PHE A 236 -12.22 -14.89 22.27
N GLN A 237 -11.29 -15.70 21.77
CA GLN A 237 -10.25 -16.33 22.58
C GLN A 237 -8.98 -15.49 22.77
N TYR A 238 -8.62 -14.64 21.81
CA TYR A 238 -7.31 -13.98 21.79
C TYR A 238 -7.29 -12.51 22.26
N GLU A 239 -8.40 -11.96 22.77
CA GLU A 239 -8.44 -10.57 23.29
C GLU A 239 -7.84 -9.54 22.29
N GLN A 240 -7.94 -9.81 20.98
CA GLN A 240 -7.33 -9.00 19.92
C GLN A 240 -8.13 -7.74 19.55
N GLU A 241 -9.29 -7.49 20.17
CA GLU A 241 -10.00 -6.22 20.00
C GLU A 241 -9.60 -5.22 21.11
N PRO A 242 -8.82 -4.16 20.82
CA PRO A 242 -8.44 -3.14 21.80
C PRO A 242 -9.59 -2.18 22.14
N HIS A 243 -10.85 -2.57 21.88
CA HIS A 243 -12.00 -1.69 21.89
C HIS A 243 -12.91 -1.98 23.08
N ASP A 244 -12.97 -1.04 24.01
CA ASP A 244 -13.96 -0.98 25.08
C ASP A 244 -15.38 -1.18 24.50
N LEU A 245 -16.25 -1.88 25.22
CA LEU A 245 -17.68 -2.08 24.86
C LEU A 245 -18.36 -0.80 24.30
N PRO A 246 -18.14 0.41 24.86
CA PRO A 246 -18.58 1.68 24.28
C PRO A 246 -18.24 1.90 22.80
N TYR A 247 -17.03 1.56 22.35
CA TYR A 247 -16.63 1.76 20.95
C TYR A 247 -17.35 0.79 20.00
N ARG A 248 -17.49 -0.48 20.41
CA ARG A 248 -18.24 -1.48 19.64
C ARG A 248 -19.72 -1.11 19.54
N LEU A 249 -20.32 -0.66 20.64
CA LEU A 249 -21.69 -0.15 20.67
C LEU A 249 -21.85 1.12 19.82
N TRP A 250 -20.89 2.05 19.86
CA TRP A 250 -20.90 3.24 19.01
C TRP A 250 -20.83 2.88 17.53
N THR A 251 -19.96 1.95 17.16
CA THR A 251 -19.82 1.48 15.77
C THR A 251 -21.08 0.77 15.28
N LEU A 252 -21.67 -0.09 16.13
CA LEU A 252 -22.96 -0.73 15.87
C LEU A 252 -24.06 0.33 15.68
N SER A 253 -24.17 1.28 16.61
CA SER A 253 -25.16 2.37 16.57
C SER A 253 -25.02 3.21 15.29
N LYS A 254 -23.80 3.59 14.90
CA LYS A 254 -23.54 4.34 13.67
C LYS A 254 -24.01 3.58 12.42
N ARG A 255 -23.77 2.27 12.37
CA ARG A 255 -24.18 1.43 11.23
C ARG A 255 -25.69 1.21 11.18
N LEU A 256 -26.32 0.97 12.33
CA LEU A 256 -27.77 0.86 12.41
C LEU A 256 -28.47 2.17 12.08
N THR A 257 -27.91 3.31 12.52
CA THR A 257 -28.42 4.64 12.16
C THR A 257 -28.33 4.89 10.65
N LEU A 258 -27.24 4.45 10.01
CA LEU A 258 -27.10 4.54 8.56
C LEU A 258 -28.10 3.64 7.82
N ALA A 259 -28.31 2.40 8.28
CA ALA A 259 -29.31 1.50 7.71
C ALA A 259 -30.73 2.07 7.89
N TRP A 260 -31.03 2.63 9.06
CA TRP A 260 -32.29 3.31 9.34
C TRP A 260 -32.50 4.54 8.45
N PHE A 261 -31.47 5.35 8.23
CA PHE A 261 -31.53 6.47 7.30
C PHE A 261 -31.89 6.04 5.87
N TRP A 262 -31.27 4.96 5.36
CA TRP A 262 -31.63 4.43 4.04
C TRP A 262 -33.02 3.80 4.01
N ALA A 263 -33.47 3.18 5.10
CA ALA A 263 -34.85 2.71 5.23
C ALA A 263 -35.86 3.87 5.21
N LEU A 264 -35.55 5.00 5.84
CA LEU A 264 -36.38 6.21 5.77
C LEU A 264 -36.44 6.77 4.34
N ILE A 265 -35.33 6.76 3.59
CA ILE A 265 -35.32 7.16 2.19
C ILE A 265 -36.23 6.26 1.35
N MET A 266 -36.17 4.94 1.57
CA MET A 266 -37.03 3.97 0.89
C MET A 266 -38.52 4.24 1.20
N LEU A 267 -38.86 4.43 2.48
CA LEU A 267 -40.22 4.73 2.92
C LEU A 267 -40.73 6.06 2.35
N ALA A 268 -39.90 7.11 2.36
CA ALA A 268 -40.24 8.38 1.72
C ALA A 268 -40.46 8.20 0.20
N GLY A 269 -39.62 7.41 -0.46
CA GLY A 269 -39.76 7.07 -1.88
C GLY A 269 -41.10 6.40 -2.21
N GLN A 270 -41.57 5.49 -1.35
CA GLN A 270 -42.88 4.83 -1.48
C GLN A 270 -44.07 5.81 -1.37
N HIS A 271 -43.92 6.95 -0.68
CA HIS A 271 -44.98 7.98 -0.63
C HIS A 271 -45.06 8.83 -1.89
N PHE A 272 -43.95 9.02 -2.62
CA PHE A 272 -43.89 10.01 -3.70
C PHE A 272 -43.82 9.42 -5.11
N LEU A 273 -43.28 8.21 -5.28
CA LEU A 273 -42.90 7.68 -6.61
C LEU A 273 -43.69 6.45 -7.07
N TYR A 274 -44.43 5.77 -6.18
CA TYR A 274 -45.30 4.60 -6.45
C TYR A 274 -44.72 3.57 -7.45
N VAL A 275 -43.42 3.28 -7.32
CA VAL A 275 -42.65 2.51 -8.30
C VAL A 275 -43.18 1.08 -8.44
N ASN A 276 -43.47 0.40 -7.32
CA ASN A 276 -43.88 -1.01 -7.33
C ASN A 276 -45.31 -1.16 -7.83
N LEU A 277 -46.17 -0.19 -7.52
CA LEU A 277 -47.55 -0.16 -7.99
C LEU A 277 -47.65 0.05 -9.50
N ILE A 278 -46.94 1.04 -10.04
CA ILE A 278 -46.91 1.32 -11.48
C ILE A 278 -46.32 0.13 -12.25
N GLN A 279 -45.37 -0.60 -11.66
CA GLN A 279 -44.82 -1.82 -12.23
C GLN A 279 -45.87 -2.94 -12.39
N GLN A 280 -46.87 -3.02 -11.51
CA GLN A 280 -47.93 -4.03 -11.61
C GLN A 280 -49.00 -3.68 -12.64
N ASP A 281 -49.17 -2.39 -12.96
CA ASP A 281 -50.10 -1.91 -13.98
C ASP A 281 -49.48 -2.02 -15.40
N LEU A 282 -49.63 -3.20 -15.99
CA LEU A 282 -49.08 -3.52 -17.32
C LEU A 282 -49.65 -2.64 -18.44
N VAL A 283 -50.93 -2.22 -18.31
CA VAL A 283 -51.60 -1.40 -19.33
C VAL A 283 -51.05 0.02 -19.31
N LEU A 284 -50.88 0.57 -18.11
CA LEU A 284 -50.22 1.87 -17.93
C LEU A 284 -48.79 1.82 -18.48
N LEU A 285 -48.01 0.80 -18.12
CA LEU A 285 -46.61 0.66 -18.52
C LEU A 285 -46.42 0.59 -20.06
N GLN A 286 -47.39 0.03 -20.80
CA GLN A 286 -47.37 -0.01 -22.27
C GLN A 286 -47.56 1.36 -22.93
N HIS A 287 -48.28 2.28 -22.28
CA HIS A 287 -48.65 3.57 -22.84
C HIS A 287 -47.93 4.78 -22.23
N VAL A 288 -47.14 4.56 -21.18
CA VAL A 288 -46.35 5.61 -20.51
C VAL A 288 -45.27 6.21 -21.42
N ASN A 289 -45.00 7.51 -21.26
CA ASN A 289 -43.92 8.22 -21.94
C ASN A 289 -42.56 7.55 -21.71
N LEU A 290 -41.72 7.43 -22.74
CA LEU A 290 -40.36 6.86 -22.67
C LEU A 290 -39.50 7.49 -21.56
N TRP A 291 -39.59 8.81 -21.33
CA TRP A 291 -38.84 9.48 -20.26
C TRP A 291 -39.28 9.05 -18.85
N ALA A 292 -40.58 8.80 -18.66
CA ALA A 292 -41.09 8.25 -17.41
C ALA A 292 -40.72 6.76 -17.30
N LEU A 293 -40.87 5.98 -18.38
CA LEU A 293 -40.52 4.56 -18.44
C LEU A 293 -39.05 4.30 -18.07
N TYR A 294 -38.10 5.04 -18.65
CA TYR A 294 -36.68 4.89 -18.31
C TYR A 294 -36.37 5.32 -16.87
N GLY A 295 -37.03 6.36 -16.37
CA GLY A 295 -36.89 6.79 -14.98
C GLY A 295 -37.45 5.77 -14.00
N LEU A 296 -38.57 5.15 -14.34
CA LEU A 296 -39.20 4.10 -13.56
C LEU A 296 -38.26 2.89 -13.47
N GLY A 297 -37.69 2.46 -14.60
CA GLY A 297 -36.68 1.40 -14.63
C GLY A 297 -35.42 1.71 -13.79
N PHE A 298 -34.95 2.96 -13.81
CA PHE A 298 -33.83 3.39 -12.96
C PHE A 298 -34.20 3.38 -11.47
N LEU A 299 -35.37 3.93 -11.11
CA LEU A 299 -35.88 3.94 -9.74
C LEU A 299 -36.07 2.53 -9.19
N MET A 300 -36.60 1.62 -10.01
CA MET A 300 -36.76 0.20 -9.68
C MET A 300 -35.43 -0.44 -9.27
N GLY A 301 -34.35 -0.20 -10.04
CA GLY A 301 -33.01 -0.66 -9.71
C GLY A 301 -32.42 0.00 -8.45
N GLN A 302 -32.68 1.29 -8.21
CA GLN A 302 -32.22 1.98 -6.99
C GLN A 302 -32.96 1.52 -5.74
N PHE A 303 -34.27 1.29 -5.83
CA PHE A 303 -35.09 0.78 -4.73
C PHE A 303 -34.65 -0.64 -4.36
N PHE A 304 -34.43 -1.49 -5.37
CA PHE A 304 -33.83 -2.79 -5.20
C PHE A 304 -32.45 -2.71 -4.51
N TYR A 305 -31.58 -1.80 -4.93
CA TYR A 305 -30.28 -1.60 -4.27
C TYR A 305 -30.42 -1.15 -2.80
N ILE A 306 -31.24 -0.15 -2.51
CA ILE A 306 -31.44 0.39 -1.16
C ILE A 306 -31.99 -0.69 -0.23
N LYS A 307 -32.93 -1.52 -0.71
CA LYS A 307 -33.47 -2.66 0.02
C LYS A 307 -32.35 -3.57 0.55
N TYR A 308 -31.40 -3.97 -0.31
CA TYR A 308 -30.29 -4.83 0.08
C TYR A 308 -29.21 -4.11 0.91
N VAL A 309 -29.05 -2.79 0.76
CA VAL A 309 -28.20 -1.99 1.67
C VAL A 309 -28.74 -2.06 3.11
N VAL A 310 -30.07 -2.07 3.28
CA VAL A 310 -30.71 -2.18 4.59
C VAL A 310 -30.66 -3.62 5.09
N PHE A 311 -31.11 -4.60 4.29
CA PHE A 311 -31.15 -6.02 4.67
C PHE A 311 -29.75 -6.52 5.08
N TYR A 312 -28.75 -6.31 4.23
CA TYR A 312 -27.38 -6.75 4.54
C TYR A 312 -26.71 -5.83 5.55
N GLY A 313 -27.07 -4.54 5.57
CA GLY A 313 -26.52 -3.57 6.50
C GLY A 313 -26.75 -3.91 7.97
N VAL A 314 -27.96 -4.38 8.31
CA VAL A 314 -28.30 -4.82 9.67
C VAL A 314 -27.48 -6.06 10.05
N GLY A 315 -27.50 -7.11 9.23
CA GLY A 315 -26.73 -8.34 9.48
C GLY A 315 -25.21 -8.11 9.60
N ILE A 316 -24.63 -7.28 8.73
CA ILE A 316 -23.21 -6.89 8.77
C ILE A 316 -22.89 -6.10 10.05
N ALA A 317 -23.81 -5.24 10.52
CA ALA A 317 -23.59 -4.44 11.72
C ALA A 317 -23.45 -5.31 12.97
N PHE A 318 -24.38 -6.26 13.17
CA PHE A 318 -24.32 -7.21 14.28
C PHE A 318 -23.17 -8.20 14.12
N GLY A 319 -22.92 -8.71 12.92
CA GLY A 319 -21.79 -9.59 12.63
C GLY A 319 -20.44 -9.01 13.01
N ARG A 320 -20.17 -7.74 12.69
CA ARG A 320 -18.92 -7.09 13.09
C ARG A 320 -18.86 -6.78 14.57
N PHE A 321 -20.00 -6.50 15.21
CA PHE A 321 -20.06 -6.35 16.68
C PHE A 321 -19.66 -7.66 17.38
N ASP A 322 -20.08 -8.79 16.81
CA ASP A 322 -19.77 -10.14 17.26
C ASP A 322 -18.36 -10.61 16.84
N GLY A 323 -17.56 -9.77 16.18
CA GLY A 323 -16.19 -10.13 15.78
C GLY A 323 -16.12 -11.13 14.62
N ILE A 324 -17.15 -11.24 13.79
CA ILE A 324 -17.12 -12.01 12.54
C ILE A 324 -16.57 -11.13 11.41
N ASP A 325 -15.69 -11.66 10.56
CA ASP A 325 -15.21 -10.96 9.36
C ASP A 325 -16.31 -10.85 8.27
N MET A 326 -17.16 -9.83 8.43
CA MET A 326 -18.30 -9.58 7.55
C MET A 326 -17.91 -8.81 6.28
N PRO A 327 -18.44 -9.22 5.10
CA PRO A 327 -18.13 -8.59 3.82
C PRO A 327 -18.56 -7.12 3.75
N GLY A 328 -18.05 -6.41 2.75
CA GLY A 328 -18.40 -5.01 2.49
C GLY A 328 -19.87 -4.83 2.07
N LYS A 329 -20.41 -3.63 2.28
CA LYS A 329 -21.76 -3.28 1.81
C LYS A 329 -21.89 -3.41 0.28
N PRO A 330 -23.08 -3.72 -0.24
CA PRO A 330 -23.31 -3.79 -1.69
C PRO A 330 -23.01 -2.43 -2.34
N ILE A 331 -22.49 -2.47 -3.58
CA ILE A 331 -22.20 -1.27 -4.36
C ILE A 331 -23.36 -0.99 -5.31
N CYS A 332 -23.75 0.28 -5.45
CA CYS A 332 -24.78 0.67 -6.40
C CYS A 332 -24.38 0.29 -7.83
N ILE A 333 -25.26 -0.45 -8.52
CA ILE A 333 -25.05 -0.95 -9.89
C ILE A 333 -24.73 0.19 -10.87
N ALA A 334 -25.32 1.38 -10.65
CA ALA A 334 -25.07 2.55 -11.49
C ALA A 334 -23.63 3.11 -11.40
N ARG A 335 -22.82 2.63 -10.44
CA ARG A 335 -21.40 2.99 -10.28
C ARG A 335 -20.44 1.97 -10.90
N VAL A 336 -20.98 0.89 -11.45
CA VAL A 336 -20.21 -0.25 -11.95
C VAL A 336 -20.22 -0.23 -13.48
N ASN A 337 -19.03 -0.29 -14.08
CA ASN A 337 -18.84 -0.11 -15.52
C ASN A 337 -18.60 -1.42 -16.28
N GLN A 338 -18.17 -2.47 -15.57
CA GLN A 338 -17.97 -3.81 -16.09
C GLN A 338 -19.09 -4.70 -15.58
N TYR A 339 -19.61 -5.56 -16.45
CA TYR A 339 -20.75 -6.39 -16.10
C TYR A 339 -20.36 -7.49 -15.09
N SER A 340 -19.16 -8.06 -15.24
CA SER A 340 -18.59 -8.99 -14.27
C SER A 340 -18.36 -8.38 -12.89
N ASP A 341 -17.99 -7.09 -12.80
CA ASP A 341 -17.89 -6.38 -11.51
C ASP A 341 -19.25 -6.21 -10.83
N MET A 342 -20.33 -6.06 -11.60
CA MET A 342 -21.68 -5.94 -11.04
C MET A 342 -22.01 -7.18 -10.23
N TRP A 343 -21.79 -8.37 -10.80
CA TRP A 343 -22.01 -9.65 -10.13
C TRP A 343 -21.11 -9.87 -8.92
N LYS A 344 -19.85 -9.42 -8.97
CA LYS A 344 -18.90 -9.53 -7.85
C LYS A 344 -19.31 -8.66 -6.66
N TYR A 345 -19.76 -7.43 -6.92
CA TYR A 345 -19.97 -6.42 -5.87
C TYR A 345 -21.42 -6.20 -5.46
N PHE A 346 -22.37 -6.71 -6.24
CA PHE A 346 -23.79 -6.71 -5.88
C PHE A 346 -24.04 -7.62 -4.68
N ASP A 347 -23.61 -8.88 -4.76
CA ASP A 347 -23.65 -9.83 -3.64
C ASP A 347 -22.31 -10.58 -3.52
N ARG A 348 -21.43 -10.04 -2.67
CA ARG A 348 -20.09 -10.59 -2.46
C ARG A 348 -20.12 -11.99 -1.82
N SER A 349 -21.11 -12.26 -0.98
CA SER A 349 -21.18 -13.48 -0.19
C SER A 349 -21.67 -14.65 -1.04
N LEU A 350 -22.73 -14.44 -1.81
CA LEU A 350 -23.19 -15.44 -2.77
C LEU A 350 -22.11 -15.67 -3.83
N TYR A 351 -21.47 -14.60 -4.32
CA TYR A 351 -20.36 -14.69 -5.25
C TYR A 351 -19.20 -15.55 -4.71
N GLU A 352 -18.79 -15.33 -3.45
CA GLU A 352 -17.75 -16.11 -2.78
C GLU A 352 -18.10 -17.60 -2.72
N PHE A 353 -19.33 -17.94 -2.34
CA PHE A 353 -19.79 -19.34 -2.31
C PHE A 353 -19.75 -19.99 -3.70
N LEU A 354 -20.33 -19.33 -4.71
CA LEU A 354 -20.37 -19.82 -6.09
C LEU A 354 -18.96 -20.05 -6.63
N PHE A 355 -18.06 -19.11 -6.34
CA PHE A 355 -16.70 -19.16 -6.82
C PHE A 355 -15.87 -20.23 -6.11
N LYS A 356 -15.89 -20.26 -4.77
CA LYS A 356 -15.09 -21.17 -3.94
C LYS A 356 -15.53 -22.63 -4.05
N TYR A 357 -16.83 -22.93 -4.17
CA TYR A 357 -17.32 -24.32 -4.09
C TYR A 357 -17.82 -24.92 -5.40
N ILE A 358 -18.15 -24.10 -6.40
CA ILE A 358 -18.66 -24.60 -7.69
C ILE A 358 -17.63 -24.35 -8.79
N TYR A 359 -17.26 -23.09 -8.97
CA TYR A 359 -16.47 -22.70 -10.13
C TYR A 359 -15.03 -23.24 -10.08
N THR A 360 -14.32 -23.01 -8.97
CA THR A 360 -12.91 -23.47 -8.79
C THR A 360 -12.78 -25.00 -8.71
N GLU A 361 -13.80 -25.70 -8.24
CA GLU A 361 -13.84 -27.17 -8.21
C GLU A 361 -13.98 -27.80 -9.60
N LEU A 362 -14.70 -27.14 -10.51
CA LEU A 362 -14.88 -27.62 -11.89
C LEU A 362 -13.71 -27.22 -12.81
N CYS A 363 -12.99 -26.16 -12.44
CA CYS A 363 -12.08 -25.44 -13.31
C CYS A 363 -10.94 -24.78 -12.54
N THR A 364 -9.70 -25.08 -12.94
CA THR A 364 -8.48 -24.41 -12.46
C THR A 364 -8.02 -23.34 -13.45
N LYS A 365 -7.11 -22.45 -13.03
CA LYS A 365 -6.51 -21.41 -13.90
C LYS A 365 -5.92 -21.98 -15.21
N THR A 366 -5.36 -23.19 -15.16
CA THR A 366 -4.72 -23.92 -16.27
C THR A 366 -5.68 -24.70 -17.19
N SER A 367 -6.98 -24.69 -16.91
CA SER A 367 -7.94 -25.46 -17.70
C SER A 367 -8.28 -24.80 -19.05
N ARG A 368 -8.68 -25.61 -20.05
CA ARG A 368 -9.04 -25.11 -21.39
C ARG A 368 -10.34 -24.30 -21.38
N LEU A 369 -10.47 -23.35 -22.33
CA LEU A 369 -11.65 -22.48 -22.46
C LEU A 369 -13.01 -23.22 -22.45
N PRO A 370 -13.21 -24.38 -23.11
CA PRO A 370 -14.50 -25.08 -23.06
C PRO A 370 -14.86 -25.59 -21.66
N ARG A 371 -13.87 -26.05 -20.88
CA ARG A 371 -14.08 -26.50 -19.50
C ARG A 371 -14.44 -25.33 -18.57
N LYS A 372 -13.80 -24.19 -18.80
CA LYS A 372 -14.07 -22.92 -18.14
C LYS A 372 -15.48 -22.40 -18.44
N VAL A 373 -15.92 -22.49 -19.70
CA VAL A 373 -17.30 -22.16 -20.11
C VAL A 373 -18.30 -23.11 -19.45
N LEU A 374 -18.02 -24.41 -19.42
CA LEU A 374 -18.86 -25.40 -18.75
C LEU A 374 -18.96 -25.16 -17.23
N ALA A 375 -17.86 -24.78 -16.57
CA ALA A 375 -17.87 -24.41 -15.16
C ALA A 375 -18.71 -23.14 -14.89
N SER A 376 -18.61 -22.13 -15.76
CA SER A 376 -19.48 -20.95 -15.67
C SER A 376 -20.96 -21.30 -15.88
N LEU A 377 -21.27 -22.18 -16.83
CA LEU A 377 -22.63 -22.65 -17.08
C LEU A 377 -23.18 -23.42 -15.88
N ALA A 378 -22.38 -24.29 -15.27
CA ALA A 378 -22.76 -25.02 -14.05
C ALA A 378 -23.05 -24.07 -12.88
N THR A 379 -22.29 -22.97 -12.77
CA THR A 379 -22.51 -21.93 -11.75
C THR A 379 -23.86 -21.23 -11.95
N PHE A 380 -24.18 -20.80 -13.17
CA PHE A 380 -25.48 -20.19 -13.48
C PHE A 380 -26.64 -21.19 -13.42
N ALA A 381 -26.41 -22.46 -13.76
CA ALA A 381 -27.41 -23.52 -13.59
C ALA A 381 -27.74 -23.76 -12.12
N PHE A 382 -26.75 -23.70 -11.22
CA PHE A 382 -26.99 -23.77 -9.78
C PHE A 382 -27.84 -22.59 -9.30
N ILE A 383 -27.52 -21.35 -9.71
CA ILE A 383 -28.31 -20.16 -9.35
C ILE A 383 -29.77 -20.33 -9.79
N TYR A 384 -30.00 -20.78 -11.02
CA TYR A 384 -31.33 -21.06 -11.55
C TYR A 384 -32.08 -22.08 -10.69
N ILE A 385 -31.45 -23.22 -10.41
CA ILE A 385 -32.08 -24.30 -9.61
C ILE A 385 -32.34 -23.83 -8.17
N TRP A 386 -31.44 -23.05 -7.57
CA TRP A 386 -31.56 -22.59 -6.19
C TRP A 386 -32.69 -21.57 -6.00
N HIS A 387 -32.82 -20.58 -6.89
CA HIS A 387 -33.92 -19.62 -6.80
C HIS A 387 -35.28 -20.28 -7.09
N GLY A 388 -35.30 -21.17 -8.10
CA GLY A 388 -36.49 -21.92 -8.50
C GLY A 388 -36.54 -22.10 -10.03
N VAL A 389 -37.16 -23.20 -10.46
CA VAL A 389 -37.24 -23.59 -11.89
C VAL A 389 -38.38 -22.81 -12.59
N PHE A 390 -38.28 -21.48 -12.60
CA PHE A 390 -39.24 -20.58 -13.22
C PHE A 390 -38.69 -19.96 -14.51
N LEU A 391 -39.55 -19.76 -15.52
CA LEU A 391 -39.16 -19.26 -16.83
C LEU A 391 -38.44 -17.90 -16.78
N PHE A 392 -38.91 -16.96 -15.95
CA PHE A 392 -38.29 -15.64 -15.81
C PHE A 392 -36.87 -15.70 -15.22
N ILE A 393 -36.61 -16.65 -14.30
CA ILE A 393 -35.29 -16.88 -13.71
C ILE A 393 -34.36 -17.56 -14.72
N LEU A 394 -34.89 -18.45 -15.55
CA LEU A 394 -34.15 -19.07 -16.66
C LEU A 394 -33.69 -18.01 -17.66
N ILE A 395 -34.61 -17.15 -18.11
CA ILE A 395 -34.33 -16.04 -19.04
C ILE A 395 -33.26 -15.12 -18.43
N TRP A 396 -33.44 -14.69 -17.18
CA TRP A 396 -32.47 -13.86 -16.47
C TRP A 396 -31.09 -14.52 -16.39
N SER A 397 -31.02 -15.78 -15.95
CA SER A 397 -29.75 -16.52 -15.80
C SER A 397 -29.04 -16.71 -17.14
N LEU A 398 -29.76 -17.02 -18.20
CA LEU A 398 -29.21 -17.20 -19.56
C LEU A 398 -28.66 -15.88 -20.11
N ILE A 399 -29.43 -14.79 -20.03
CA ILE A 399 -28.98 -13.49 -20.55
C ILE A 399 -27.71 -13.05 -19.81
N ASN A 400 -27.67 -13.22 -18.50
CA ASN A 400 -26.51 -12.83 -17.68
C ASN A 400 -25.28 -13.68 -17.99
N TRP A 401 -25.45 -14.99 -18.18
CA TRP A 401 -24.37 -15.89 -18.59
C TRP A 401 -23.81 -15.50 -19.97
N VAL A 402 -24.69 -15.25 -20.95
CA VAL A 402 -24.31 -14.79 -22.29
C VAL A 402 -23.59 -13.44 -22.24
N CYS A 403 -24.06 -12.49 -21.43
CA CYS A 403 -23.42 -11.18 -21.30
C CYS A 403 -22.00 -11.26 -20.72
N ILE A 404 -21.76 -12.13 -19.71
CA ILE A 404 -20.41 -12.36 -19.17
C ILE A 404 -19.50 -13.00 -20.22
N LEU A 405 -20.02 -13.97 -20.97
CA LEU A 405 -19.28 -14.62 -22.07
C LEU A 405 -18.91 -13.61 -23.16
N LEU A 406 -19.85 -12.75 -23.55
CA LEU A 406 -19.64 -11.71 -24.57
C LEU A 406 -18.68 -10.62 -24.08
N GLU A 407 -18.84 -10.10 -22.86
CA GLU A 407 -17.90 -9.13 -22.27
C GLU A 407 -16.47 -9.69 -22.30
N ARG A 408 -16.33 -10.98 -22.00
CA ARG A 408 -15.04 -11.66 -22.08
C ARG A 408 -14.51 -11.80 -23.50
N LEU A 409 -15.33 -12.23 -24.44
CA LEU A 409 -14.94 -12.38 -25.84
C LEU A 409 -14.45 -11.04 -26.41
N VAL A 410 -15.15 -9.96 -26.06
CA VAL A 410 -14.75 -8.58 -26.40
C VAL A 410 -13.39 -8.23 -25.77
N ASN A 411 -13.19 -8.54 -24.49
CA ASN A 411 -11.91 -8.31 -23.81
C ASN A 411 -10.75 -9.16 -24.37
N HIS A 412 -11.05 -10.32 -24.98
CA HIS A 412 -10.05 -11.18 -25.61
C HIS A 412 -9.70 -10.72 -27.03
N CYS A 413 -10.69 -10.24 -27.79
CA CYS A 413 -10.51 -9.85 -29.19
C CYS A 413 -10.12 -8.37 -29.39
N THR A 414 -10.18 -7.52 -28.36
CA THR A 414 -9.87 -6.08 -28.49
C THR A 414 -8.76 -5.61 -27.55
N PRO A 415 -7.80 -4.78 -28.02
CA PRO A 415 -6.74 -4.20 -27.20
C PRO A 415 -7.28 -3.35 -26.05
N ALA A 416 -6.53 -3.29 -24.93
CA ALA A 416 -7.00 -2.67 -23.69
C ALA A 416 -7.38 -1.19 -23.81
N ASP A 417 -6.69 -0.43 -24.67
CA ASP A 417 -6.86 1.02 -24.87
C ASP A 417 -7.79 1.41 -26.04
N SER A 418 -8.49 0.44 -26.62
CA SER A 418 -9.32 0.69 -27.81
C SER A 418 -10.64 1.39 -27.47
N ARG A 419 -10.95 2.50 -28.17
CA ARG A 419 -12.29 3.14 -28.14
C ARG A 419 -13.41 2.16 -28.52
N TRP A 420 -13.08 1.14 -29.32
CA TRP A 420 -14.01 0.07 -29.70
C TRP A 420 -14.41 -0.81 -28.52
N ARG A 421 -13.52 -1.05 -27.55
CA ARG A 421 -13.84 -1.79 -26.32
C ARG A 421 -14.88 -1.06 -25.48
N ALA A 422 -14.78 0.27 -25.41
CA ALA A 422 -15.76 1.11 -24.71
C ALA A 422 -17.13 1.09 -25.40
N ILE A 423 -17.16 1.16 -26.74
CA ILE A 423 -18.38 1.12 -27.56
C ILE A 423 -19.05 -0.27 -27.46
N ILE A 424 -18.30 -1.33 -27.73
CA ILE A 424 -18.82 -2.70 -27.71
C ILE A 424 -19.25 -3.10 -26.30
N GLY A 425 -18.45 -2.77 -25.27
CA GLY A 425 -18.83 -3.03 -23.89
C GLY A 425 -20.07 -2.25 -23.43
N THR A 426 -20.38 -1.12 -24.05
CA THR A 426 -21.63 -0.37 -23.80
C THR A 426 -22.84 -1.12 -24.34
N HIS A 427 -22.71 -1.70 -25.54
CA HIS A 427 -23.76 -2.52 -26.13
C HIS A 427 -24.00 -3.84 -25.39
N VAL A 428 -22.96 -4.42 -24.76
CA VAL A 428 -23.10 -5.60 -23.90
C VAL A 428 -23.79 -5.26 -22.56
N PHE A 429 -23.68 -4.01 -22.09
CA PHE A 429 -24.29 -3.58 -20.81
C PHE A 429 -25.81 -3.38 -20.89
N ILE A 430 -26.37 -2.99 -22.04
CA ILE A 430 -27.81 -2.72 -22.17
C ILE A 430 -28.68 -3.98 -21.94
N PRO A 431 -28.43 -5.13 -22.61
CA PRO A 431 -29.15 -6.38 -22.34
C PRO A 431 -29.02 -6.83 -20.88
N SER A 432 -27.92 -6.44 -20.24
CA SER A 432 -27.56 -6.81 -18.88
C SER A 432 -28.33 -6.01 -17.80
N VAL A 433 -28.75 -4.78 -18.12
CA VAL A 433 -29.68 -4.01 -17.29
C VAL A 433 -31.11 -4.51 -17.50
N LEU A 434 -31.47 -4.81 -18.75
CA LEU A 434 -32.79 -5.32 -19.09
C LEU A 434 -33.07 -6.71 -18.50
N SER A 435 -32.05 -7.57 -18.40
CA SER A 435 -32.21 -8.89 -17.76
C SER A 435 -32.67 -8.77 -16.31
N ASN A 436 -32.17 -7.80 -15.56
CA ASN A 436 -32.54 -7.60 -14.15
C ASN A 436 -34.02 -7.28 -13.97
N PHE A 437 -34.67 -6.66 -14.97
CA PHE A 437 -36.11 -6.42 -14.95
C PHE A 437 -36.92 -7.72 -15.03
N PHE A 438 -36.42 -8.75 -15.71
CA PHE A 438 -37.06 -10.07 -15.67
C PHE A 438 -37.01 -10.71 -14.28
N PHE A 439 -35.97 -10.41 -13.49
CA PHE A 439 -35.78 -10.99 -12.16
C PHE A 439 -36.69 -10.37 -11.09
N PHE A 440 -36.68 -9.04 -10.92
CA PHE A 440 -37.47 -8.39 -9.87
C PHE A 440 -38.79 -7.78 -10.34
N ALA A 441 -39.00 -7.60 -11.67
CA ALA A 441 -40.19 -6.91 -12.18
C ALA A 441 -41.23 -7.83 -12.85
N SER A 442 -40.97 -9.14 -12.94
CA SER A 442 -41.72 -10.17 -13.69
C SER A 442 -41.44 -10.25 -15.19
N GLU A 443 -41.81 -11.38 -15.78
CA GLU A 443 -41.63 -11.70 -17.21
C GLU A 443 -42.29 -10.66 -18.13
N ARG A 444 -43.55 -10.29 -17.85
CA ARG A 444 -44.34 -9.39 -18.71
C ARG A 444 -43.75 -7.98 -18.74
N VAL A 445 -43.31 -7.49 -17.59
CA VAL A 445 -42.65 -6.18 -17.47
C VAL A 445 -41.31 -6.21 -18.20
N GLY A 446 -40.50 -7.26 -18.01
CA GLY A 446 -39.25 -7.45 -18.74
C GLY A 446 -39.43 -7.40 -20.26
N PHE A 447 -40.46 -8.09 -20.79
CA PHE A 447 -40.80 -8.04 -22.21
C PHE A 447 -41.27 -6.67 -22.68
N ILE A 448 -42.08 -5.94 -21.91
CA ILE A 448 -42.50 -4.57 -22.24
C ILE A 448 -41.28 -3.65 -22.34
N TYR A 449 -40.36 -3.70 -21.36
CA TYR A 449 -39.13 -2.91 -21.41
C TYR A 449 -38.24 -3.32 -22.58
N LEU A 450 -38.08 -4.62 -22.85
CA LEU A 450 -37.29 -5.12 -23.98
C LEU A 450 -37.89 -4.64 -25.31
N GLN A 451 -39.18 -4.87 -25.53
CA GLN A 451 -39.89 -4.48 -26.74
C GLN A 451 -39.79 -2.97 -26.94
N ARG A 452 -40.24 -2.16 -25.98
CA ARG A 452 -40.29 -0.70 -26.13
C ARG A 452 -38.90 -0.07 -26.30
N THR A 453 -37.86 -0.61 -25.64
CA THR A 453 -36.48 -0.12 -25.80
C THR A 453 -35.93 -0.39 -27.20
N TYR A 454 -36.25 -1.55 -27.82
CA TYR A 454 -35.71 -1.93 -29.13
C TYR A 454 -36.61 -1.57 -30.33
N THR A 455 -37.93 -1.47 -30.16
CA THR A 455 -38.88 -1.22 -31.27
C THR A 455 -39.24 0.26 -31.46
N GLU A 456 -39.32 1.05 -30.38
CA GLU A 456 -39.83 2.44 -30.43
C GLU A 456 -38.74 3.50 -30.66
N GLY A 457 -37.48 3.14 -30.95
CA GLY A 457 -36.53 4.13 -31.45
C GLY A 457 -35.12 3.67 -31.72
N ILE A 458 -34.72 3.71 -33.00
CA ILE A 458 -33.32 3.86 -33.39
C ILE A 458 -32.77 5.20 -32.84
N SER A 459 -33.60 6.25 -32.79
CA SER A 459 -33.26 7.54 -32.17
C SER A 459 -33.12 7.45 -30.65
N SER A 460 -33.99 6.70 -29.98
CA SER A 460 -33.96 6.44 -28.54
C SER A 460 -32.79 5.55 -28.14
N TYR A 461 -32.49 4.53 -28.94
CA TYR A 461 -31.31 3.67 -28.79
C TYR A 461 -30.02 4.45 -29.03
N LEU A 462 -29.98 5.37 -30.00
CA LEU A 462 -28.88 6.30 -30.20
C LEU A 462 -28.74 7.27 -29.02
N GLY A 463 -29.85 7.72 -28.45
CA GLY A 463 -29.91 8.51 -27.22
C GLY A 463 -29.38 7.77 -25.99
N LEU A 464 -29.77 6.52 -25.79
CA LEU A 464 -29.25 5.60 -24.76
C LEU A 464 -27.77 5.28 -24.98
N HIS A 465 -27.34 5.11 -26.24
CA HIS A 465 -25.94 4.92 -26.60
C HIS A 465 -25.10 6.16 -26.29
N ILE A 466 -25.60 7.36 -26.63
CA ILE A 466 -24.98 8.63 -26.26
C ILE A 466 -24.94 8.77 -24.74
N PHE A 467 -26.03 8.46 -24.03
CA PHE A 467 -26.14 8.55 -22.58
C PHE A 467 -25.21 7.57 -21.84
N SER A 468 -25.13 6.32 -22.30
CA SER A 468 -24.26 5.29 -21.71
C SER A 468 -22.79 5.53 -22.06
N THR A 469 -22.49 6.04 -23.26
CA THR A 469 -21.15 6.48 -23.64
C THR A 469 -20.73 7.68 -22.79
N ILE A 470 -21.62 8.67 -22.61
CA ILE A 470 -21.41 9.80 -21.72
C ILE A 470 -21.19 9.32 -20.28
N ASN A 471 -22.02 8.41 -19.75
CA ASN A 471 -21.88 7.89 -18.39
C ASN A 471 -20.55 7.14 -18.19
N ARG A 472 -20.13 6.30 -19.15
CA ARG A 472 -18.81 5.63 -19.12
C ARG A 472 -17.66 6.61 -19.20
N VAL A 473 -17.73 7.61 -20.09
CA VAL A 473 -16.70 8.66 -20.21
C VAL A 473 -16.66 9.51 -18.94
N LEU A 474 -17.81 9.90 -18.39
CA LEU A 474 -17.93 10.66 -17.14
C LEU A 474 -17.32 9.88 -15.99
N HIS A 475 -17.57 8.58 -15.88
CA HIS A 475 -17.14 7.77 -14.74
C HIS A 475 -15.67 7.32 -14.85
N VAL A 476 -15.17 7.02 -16.06
CA VAL A 476 -13.73 6.79 -16.33
C VAL A 476 -12.94 8.06 -16.01
N LEU A 477 -13.48 9.23 -16.36
CA LEU A 477 -12.82 10.50 -16.07
C LEU A 477 -13.04 10.97 -14.63
N VAL A 478 -14.15 10.66 -13.95
CA VAL A 478 -14.37 10.91 -12.51
C VAL A 478 -13.48 10.00 -11.66
N ASN A 479 -13.22 8.76 -12.09
CA ASN A 479 -12.22 7.91 -11.46
C ASN A 479 -10.78 8.42 -11.72
N ARG A 480 -10.47 8.92 -12.94
CA ARG A 480 -9.24 9.71 -13.19
C ARG A 480 -9.21 11.02 -12.40
N LYS A 481 -10.36 11.62 -12.06
CA LYS A 481 -10.45 12.85 -11.27
C LYS A 481 -10.45 12.58 -9.77
N LYS A 482 -10.75 11.38 -9.29
CA LYS A 482 -10.48 10.98 -7.89
C LYS A 482 -8.99 10.79 -7.66
N SER A 483 -8.24 10.35 -8.67
CA SER A 483 -6.78 10.43 -8.66
C SER A 483 -6.25 11.84 -8.97
N SER A 484 -6.98 12.68 -9.74
CA SER A 484 -6.59 14.09 -10.02
C SER A 484 -7.12 15.15 -9.05
N LEU A 485 -8.08 14.87 -8.16
CA LEU A 485 -8.55 15.80 -7.11
C LEU A 485 -7.53 15.94 -5.98
N ALA A 486 -6.49 15.09 -5.99
CA ALA A 486 -5.25 15.30 -5.26
C ALA A 486 -4.30 16.31 -5.96
N ARG A 487 -4.62 16.80 -7.17
CA ARG A 487 -3.76 17.67 -8.01
C ARG A 487 -4.57 18.73 -8.80
N GLY A 488 -4.62 19.98 -8.31
CA GLY A 488 -4.51 21.21 -9.13
C GLY A 488 -5.78 21.80 -9.82
N ASN A 489 -6.13 23.07 -9.53
CA ASN A 489 -6.86 24.25 -10.14
C ASN A 489 -5.69 24.90 -10.87
N GLY A 490 -5.96 26.04 -11.44
CA GLY A 490 -5.16 26.54 -12.53
C GLY A 490 -6.00 26.29 -13.75
N GLU A 491 -7.17 26.93 -13.75
CA GLU A 491 -7.63 27.67 -14.92
C GLU A 491 -6.51 28.63 -15.32
N SER A 492 -6.28 29.08 -16.55
CA SER A 492 -6.88 28.95 -17.88
C SER A 492 -6.05 29.90 -18.76
N ILE A 493 -5.99 29.71 -20.09
CA ILE A 493 -6.27 30.75 -21.11
C ILE A 493 -6.09 30.18 -22.54
N ASN A 494 -7.07 30.56 -23.35
CA ASN A 494 -7.42 30.36 -24.76
C ASN A 494 -6.33 30.31 -25.84
N CYS A 495 -6.59 29.47 -26.87
CA CYS A 495 -6.88 29.76 -28.29
C CYS A 495 -6.40 28.56 -29.12
N GLY A 496 -7.04 28.04 -30.17
CA GLY A 496 -8.18 28.45 -30.96
C GLY A 496 -8.14 27.62 -32.26
N THR A 497 -9.27 26.99 -32.60
CA THR A 497 -9.79 26.75 -33.95
C THR A 497 -9.03 25.92 -35.02
N MET A 498 -9.83 25.03 -35.61
CA MET A 498 -9.93 24.64 -37.03
C MET A 498 -9.53 23.20 -37.44
N SER A 499 -10.62 22.46 -37.66
CA SER A 499 -10.83 21.25 -38.43
C SER A 499 -10.24 21.28 -39.86
N ARG A 500 -9.76 20.13 -40.38
CA ARG A 500 -10.46 19.31 -41.39
C ARG A 500 -9.59 18.20 -42.00
N HIS A 501 -10.24 17.03 -42.09
CA HIS A 501 -10.10 15.86 -42.96
C HIS A 501 -9.12 15.79 -44.16
N ARG A 502 -8.60 14.55 -44.28
CA ARG A 502 -8.56 13.61 -45.44
C ARG A 502 -7.27 13.47 -46.25
N ASN A 503 -6.72 12.25 -46.16
CA ASN A 503 -6.16 11.36 -47.20
C ASN A 503 -5.97 11.95 -48.60
N VAL A 504 -4.78 11.72 -49.18
CA VAL A 504 -4.54 10.80 -50.33
C VAL A 504 -3.03 10.54 -50.46
N ARG A 505 -2.74 9.30 -50.88
CA ARG A 505 -1.47 8.61 -51.13
C ARG A 505 -0.76 9.07 -52.42
N ASN A 506 0.49 8.61 -52.55
CA ASN A 506 1.35 8.45 -53.74
C ASN A 506 2.15 9.72 -54.13
N ALA A 507 3.42 9.65 -54.56
CA ALA A 507 4.32 8.56 -54.95
C ALA A 507 5.73 9.18 -55.17
N VAL A 508 6.81 8.53 -54.73
CA VAL A 508 7.82 7.80 -55.54
C VAL A 508 8.96 8.69 -56.04
N TYR A 509 10.21 8.32 -55.73
CA TYR A 509 11.25 7.87 -56.68
C TYR A 509 12.53 7.54 -55.89
N ASP A 510 12.80 6.23 -55.78
CA ASP A 510 13.97 5.49 -56.31
C ASP A 510 15.35 6.17 -56.15
N ASP A 511 16.47 5.47 -55.88
CA ASP A 511 16.87 4.26 -56.59
C ASP A 511 18.23 3.70 -56.05
N TYR A 512 18.48 2.42 -56.36
CA TYR A 512 19.75 1.64 -56.37
C TYR A 512 20.23 0.85 -55.14
N ASP A 513 19.77 -0.41 -55.11
CA ASP A 513 20.50 -1.67 -55.39
C ASP A 513 21.76 -2.07 -54.59
N ASP A 514 21.66 -3.21 -53.87
CA ASP A 514 22.40 -4.43 -54.26
C ASP A 514 21.79 -5.70 -53.60
N ASP A 515 21.79 -6.79 -54.36
CA ASP A 515 20.83 -7.91 -54.36
C ASP A 515 21.15 -9.16 -53.50
N ASP A 516 20.04 -9.85 -53.16
CA ASP A 516 19.76 -11.30 -53.13
C ASP A 516 20.45 -12.30 -52.16
N TYR A 517 19.63 -12.81 -51.22
CA TYR A 517 19.18 -14.21 -51.23
C TYR A 517 17.74 -14.35 -50.70
N GLN A 518 16.99 -15.24 -51.34
CA GLN A 518 15.53 -15.26 -51.48
C GLN A 518 14.81 -16.26 -50.54
N TYR A 519 13.66 -15.81 -50.03
CA TYR A 519 12.39 -16.53 -49.75
C TYR A 519 12.22 -17.53 -48.59
N GLY A 520 11.37 -17.12 -47.64
CA GLY A 520 10.60 -17.96 -46.72
C GLY A 520 9.64 -17.10 -45.89
N HIS A 521 8.41 -16.91 -46.38
CA HIS A 521 7.38 -16.00 -45.86
C HIS A 521 6.88 -16.30 -44.44
N SER A 522 6.40 -15.21 -43.81
CA SER A 522 5.53 -15.13 -42.64
C SER A 522 6.19 -15.17 -41.25
N VAL A 523 6.90 -14.10 -40.91
CA VAL A 523 6.89 -13.60 -39.52
C VAL A 523 5.91 -12.43 -39.53
N GLU A 524 4.70 -12.67 -39.03
CA GLU A 524 3.79 -11.59 -38.68
C GLU A 524 4.49 -10.76 -37.60
N ASP A 525 4.76 -9.49 -37.92
CA ASP A 525 5.09 -8.45 -36.95
C ASP A 525 3.90 -8.28 -35.99
N GLU A 526 3.82 -9.16 -34.99
CA GLU A 526 3.00 -8.92 -33.82
C GLU A 526 3.68 -7.83 -33.01
N CYS A 527 3.12 -6.63 -33.15
CA CYS A 527 3.20 -5.53 -32.21
C CYS A 527 3.18 -6.09 -30.77
N ILE A 528 4.32 -6.02 -30.08
CA ILE A 528 4.38 -6.26 -28.64
C ILE A 528 3.68 -5.07 -27.97
N SER A 529 2.38 -5.26 -27.77
CA SER A 529 1.49 -4.40 -26.98
C SER A 529 1.95 -4.37 -25.51
N PRO A 530 1.73 -3.25 -24.80
CA PRO A 530 2.30 -2.99 -23.49
C PRO A 530 1.70 -3.93 -22.44
N THR A 531 2.57 -4.60 -21.71
CA THR A 531 2.27 -5.19 -20.40
C THR A 531 2.71 -4.15 -19.37
N ASP A 532 1.74 -3.50 -18.71
CA ASP A 532 1.82 -2.96 -17.33
C ASP A 532 0.75 -1.93 -16.93
N ALA A 533 -0.35 -1.83 -17.70
CA ALA A 533 -1.55 -1.13 -17.23
C ALA A 533 -2.48 -1.96 -16.32
N GLN A 534 -2.08 -3.16 -15.87
CA GLN A 534 -2.90 -4.05 -15.02
C GLN A 534 -2.37 -4.28 -13.59
N GLN A 535 -1.24 -3.71 -13.17
CA GLN A 535 -0.75 -3.85 -11.79
C GLN A 535 -1.16 -2.74 -10.81
N TRP A 536 -1.87 -1.70 -11.25
CA TRP A 536 -2.17 -0.53 -10.40
C TRP A 536 -3.67 -0.22 -10.22
N ILE A 537 -4.52 -1.23 -10.32
CA ILE A 537 -5.92 -1.15 -9.89
C ILE A 537 -6.18 -2.28 -8.89
N TYR A 538 -6.31 -1.90 -7.61
CA TYR A 538 -6.60 -2.66 -6.39
C TYR A 538 -5.39 -3.01 -5.50
N ASP A 539 -5.31 -2.32 -4.36
CA ASP A 539 -5.56 -3.03 -3.10
C ASP A 539 -6.61 -2.30 -2.24
N ARG A 540 -7.88 -2.68 -2.47
CA ARG A 540 -8.96 -2.74 -1.47
C ARG A 540 -9.77 -3.99 -1.76
N ALA A 541 -9.09 -5.12 -1.87
CA ALA A 541 -9.69 -6.46 -1.86
C ALA A 541 -8.58 -7.52 -1.95
N LYS A 542 -7.69 -7.60 -0.96
CA LYS A 542 -7.08 -8.89 -0.67
C LYS A 542 -8.20 -9.87 -0.28
N GLY A 543 -8.28 -10.96 -1.04
CA GLY A 543 -9.20 -12.08 -0.83
C GLY A 543 -10.52 -11.99 -1.58
N GLN A 544 -10.52 -12.13 -2.92
CA GLN A 544 -11.51 -12.87 -3.73
C GLN A 544 -11.35 -12.58 -5.24
N GLN A 545 -10.89 -13.61 -5.97
CA GLN A 545 -10.69 -13.63 -7.43
C GLN A 545 -12.04 -13.67 -8.18
N SER A 546 -12.12 -13.05 -9.36
CA SER A 546 -13.37 -13.01 -10.15
C SER A 546 -13.52 -14.23 -11.10
N MET A 547 -14.73 -14.72 -11.32
CA MET A 547 -15.03 -15.83 -12.25
C MET A 547 -14.63 -15.47 -13.69
N SER A 548 -14.68 -14.18 -14.03
CA SER A 548 -14.23 -13.64 -15.31
C SER A 548 -12.70 -13.51 -15.40
N GLU A 549 -11.93 -13.69 -14.34
CA GLU A 549 -10.46 -13.68 -14.39
C GLU A 549 -9.91 -15.06 -14.80
N PHE A 550 -10.55 -16.12 -14.33
CA PHE A 550 -10.09 -17.51 -14.55
C PHE A 550 -10.15 -17.97 -15.99
N LEU A 551 -11.10 -17.54 -16.82
CA LEU A 551 -11.12 -17.99 -18.22
C LEU A 551 -10.01 -17.38 -19.13
N ALA A 552 -8.97 -16.70 -18.59
CA ALA A 552 -7.91 -16.02 -19.33
C ALA A 552 -6.61 -16.82 -19.21
N ASN A 553 -6.19 -17.40 -20.34
CA ASN A 553 -4.91 -18.03 -20.66
C ASN A 553 -4.23 -19.04 -19.73
N ASN A 554 -3.87 -20.17 -20.37
CA ASN A 554 -2.90 -21.18 -19.95
C ASN A 554 -1.48 -20.58 -19.96
N ARG A 555 -1.00 -20.07 -18.83
CA ARG A 555 0.44 -20.00 -18.58
C ARG A 555 0.71 -20.59 -17.21
N ASP A 556 1.64 -21.53 -17.20
CA ASP A 556 2.03 -22.35 -16.07
C ASP A 556 2.63 -21.50 -14.93
N ILE A 557 2.58 -22.11 -13.73
CA ILE A 557 3.39 -21.93 -12.52
C ILE A 557 2.53 -21.70 -11.26
N GLU A 558 2.45 -22.82 -10.54
CA GLU A 558 2.62 -23.05 -9.09
C GLU A 558 1.70 -22.34 -8.09
N GLU A 559 0.90 -23.18 -7.44
CA GLU A 559 0.19 -22.94 -6.19
C GLU A 559 1.21 -22.90 -5.05
N GLU A 560 1.20 -21.85 -4.23
CA GLU A 560 1.49 -21.99 -2.80
C GLU A 560 0.75 -20.91 -2.00
N ASP A 561 0.21 -21.38 -0.88
CA ASP A 561 -0.84 -20.78 -0.06
C ASP A 561 -0.34 -19.63 0.82
N ASP A 562 -1.08 -18.50 0.80
CA ASP A 562 -1.00 -17.44 1.80
C ASP A 562 -2.18 -17.56 2.76
N ASP A 563 -1.88 -17.86 4.02
CA ASP A 563 -2.77 -17.64 5.15
C ASP A 563 -2.84 -16.15 5.52
N GLU A 564 -4.05 -15.77 5.91
CA GLU A 564 -4.61 -14.44 5.98
C GLU A 564 -4.07 -13.48 7.07
N LEU A 565 -4.15 -12.20 6.73
CA LEU A 565 -4.75 -11.08 7.50
C LEU A 565 -4.33 -10.87 8.97
N ALA A 566 -3.84 -9.66 9.26
CA ALA A 566 -4.70 -8.58 9.81
C ALA A 566 -3.84 -7.44 10.37
N ALA A 567 -3.91 -6.25 9.75
CA ALA A 567 -3.58 -4.99 10.41
C ALA A 567 -4.21 -3.79 9.68
N GLU A 568 -5.53 -3.64 9.81
CA GLU A 568 -6.17 -2.32 9.83
C GLU A 568 -7.09 -2.30 11.04
N ASN A 569 -6.67 -1.62 12.12
CA ASN A 569 -7.51 -0.77 12.98
C ASN A 569 -6.67 -0.20 14.13
N VAL A 570 -5.99 0.93 13.91
CA VAL A 570 -5.80 1.94 14.96
C VAL A 570 -5.84 3.34 14.34
N ARG A 571 -6.99 4.02 14.45
CA ARG A 571 -7.09 5.43 14.85
C ARG A 571 -8.54 5.86 15.05
N GLU A 572 -9.11 5.43 16.18
CA GLU A 572 -9.85 6.35 17.05
C GLU A 572 -9.07 6.44 18.36
N GLY A 573 -8.39 7.56 18.54
CA GLY A 573 -7.49 7.82 19.67
C GLY A 573 -7.07 9.29 19.72
N ALA A 574 -7.99 10.19 19.36
CA ALA A 574 -7.86 11.65 19.53
C ALA A 574 -9.22 12.33 19.78
N ALA A 575 -10.23 11.58 20.24
CA ALA A 575 -11.60 12.08 20.38
C ALA A 575 -11.92 12.71 21.75
N HIS A 576 -10.93 12.85 22.66
CA HIS A 576 -11.16 13.46 23.98
C HIS A 576 -10.59 14.88 24.17
N LYS A 577 -10.15 15.55 23.09
CA LYS A 577 -9.90 17.00 23.08
C LYS A 577 -10.68 17.76 21.98
N ARG A 578 -11.62 17.09 21.30
CA ARG A 578 -12.40 17.64 20.17
C ARG A 578 -13.91 17.77 20.41
N ARG A 579 -14.40 17.59 21.65
CA ARG A 579 -15.84 17.73 21.95
C ARG A 579 -16.29 19.16 22.21
N ASP A 580 -15.39 20.12 22.41
CA ASP A 580 -15.78 21.49 22.77
C ASP A 580 -16.10 22.38 21.56
N SER A 581 -15.67 22.00 20.36
CA SER A 581 -15.88 22.80 19.13
C SER A 581 -17.18 22.47 18.40
N GLU A 582 -17.76 21.27 18.57
CA GLU A 582 -18.95 20.84 17.84
C GLU A 582 -20.27 21.30 18.49
N CYS A 583 -20.23 21.94 19.67
CA CYS A 583 -21.42 22.38 20.42
C CYS A 583 -21.32 23.83 20.96
N PHE A 584 -20.47 24.67 20.37
CA PHE A 584 -20.33 26.07 20.78
C PHE A 584 -21.16 26.99 19.86
N GLN A 585 -22.24 27.58 20.40
CA GLN A 585 -22.97 28.68 19.74
C GLN A 585 -22.24 30.00 20.02
N MET A 586 -21.96 30.78 18.98
CA MET A 586 -21.39 32.12 19.15
C MET A 586 -22.33 33.03 19.95
N PRO A 587 -21.81 33.90 20.84
CA PRO A 587 -22.61 34.92 21.51
C PRO A 587 -23.30 35.84 20.49
N GLU A 588 -24.55 36.22 20.74
CA GLU A 588 -25.24 37.25 19.94
C GLU A 588 -24.57 38.61 20.20
N LEU A 589 -23.88 39.13 19.19
CA LEU A 589 -23.10 40.38 19.23
C LEU A 589 -23.53 41.29 18.09
N ASN A 590 -23.38 42.60 18.28
CA ASN A 590 -23.59 43.59 17.21
C ASN A 590 -22.61 43.35 16.05
N ASP A 591 -23.00 43.73 14.83
CA ASP A 591 -22.24 43.43 13.60
C ASP A 591 -20.78 43.93 13.64
N ASP A 592 -20.55 45.10 14.25
CA ASP A 592 -19.20 45.68 14.41
C ASP A 592 -18.33 44.87 15.40
N ASP A 593 -18.90 44.41 16.50
CA ASP A 593 -18.18 43.62 17.52
C ASP A 593 -17.95 42.18 17.05
N ARG A 594 -18.86 41.66 16.23
CA ARG A 594 -18.68 40.36 15.55
C ARG A 594 -17.53 40.41 14.54
N ALA A 595 -17.41 41.49 13.77
CA ALA A 595 -16.31 41.68 12.84
C ALA A 595 -14.96 41.80 13.56
N ARG A 596 -14.90 42.54 14.68
CA ARG A 596 -13.68 42.65 15.52
C ARG A 596 -13.29 41.32 16.15
N LEU A 597 -14.26 40.55 16.65
CA LEU A 597 -14.02 39.22 17.21
C LEU A 597 -13.41 38.28 16.17
N LEU A 598 -13.99 38.23 14.97
CA LEU A 598 -13.50 37.37 13.88
C LEU A 598 -12.09 37.79 13.43
N SER A 599 -11.82 39.09 13.31
CA SER A 599 -10.50 39.60 12.94
C SER A 599 -9.42 39.22 13.97
N CYS A 600 -9.70 39.38 15.28
CA CYS A 600 -8.73 38.95 16.31
C CYS A 600 -8.61 37.42 16.40
N MET A 601 -9.69 36.68 16.14
CA MET A 601 -9.62 35.22 16.09
C MET A 601 -8.72 34.73 14.95
N ASP A 602 -8.81 35.34 13.78
CA ASP A 602 -7.95 35.00 12.65
C ASP A 602 -6.48 35.32 12.93
N GLU A 603 -6.17 36.50 13.51
CA GLU A 603 -4.80 36.85 13.90
C GLU A 603 -4.22 35.90 14.97
N ILE A 604 -5.01 35.52 15.98
CA ILE A 604 -4.56 34.58 17.02
C ILE A 604 -4.41 33.17 16.45
N ARG A 605 -5.29 32.77 15.52
CA ARG A 605 -5.24 31.46 14.86
C ARG A 605 -4.05 31.33 13.91
N ASP A 606 -3.65 32.42 13.25
CA ASP A 606 -2.43 32.46 12.43
C ASP A 606 -1.16 32.25 13.26
N ILE A 607 -1.17 32.68 14.53
CA ILE A 607 0.00 32.56 15.43
C ILE A 607 0.01 31.23 16.21
N VAL A 608 -1.13 30.78 16.74
CA VAL A 608 -1.22 29.60 17.63
C VAL A 608 -1.59 28.32 16.86
N GLY A 609 -2.10 28.44 15.64
CA GLY A 609 -2.60 27.33 14.83
C GLY A 609 -3.84 26.66 15.44
N GLU A 610 -4.23 25.49 14.92
CA GLU A 610 -5.41 24.72 15.40
C GLU A 610 -5.25 24.08 16.80
N THR A 611 -4.27 24.51 17.59
CA THR A 611 -3.93 23.87 18.87
C THR A 611 -4.81 24.33 20.04
N CYS A 612 -5.49 25.47 19.92
CA CYS A 612 -6.43 26.02 20.91
C CYS A 612 -7.88 25.93 20.43
N SER A 613 -8.83 25.76 21.34
CA SER A 613 -10.26 25.65 20.99
C SER A 613 -10.90 27.02 20.71
N ASP A 614 -11.84 27.08 19.75
CA ASP A 614 -12.53 28.31 19.36
C ASP A 614 -13.24 28.99 20.55
N ARG A 615 -13.74 28.20 21.50
CA ARG A 615 -14.33 28.70 22.75
C ARG A 615 -13.32 29.44 23.64
N GLN A 616 -12.12 28.88 23.84
CA GLN A 616 -11.08 29.52 24.65
C GLN A 616 -10.58 30.81 24.02
N MET A 617 -10.52 30.85 22.68
CA MET A 617 -10.18 32.07 21.95
C MET A 617 -11.25 33.15 22.13
N VAL A 618 -12.53 32.80 21.94
CA VAL A 618 -13.63 33.78 22.11
C VAL A 618 -13.71 34.30 23.55
N GLU A 619 -13.59 33.43 24.56
CA GLU A 619 -13.59 33.86 25.97
C GLU A 619 -12.38 34.75 26.30
N ALA A 620 -11.17 34.43 25.82
CA ALA A 620 -9.98 35.26 26.04
C ALA A 620 -10.04 36.62 25.31
N ILE A 621 -10.54 36.64 24.07
CA ILE A 621 -10.66 37.86 23.27
C ILE A 621 -11.72 38.79 23.88
N MET A 622 -12.88 38.26 24.28
CA MET A 622 -13.92 39.07 24.92
C MET A 622 -13.51 39.56 26.32
N LYS A 623 -12.72 38.79 27.06
CA LYS A 623 -12.21 39.19 28.38
C LYS A 623 -11.21 40.36 28.31
N HIS A 624 -10.51 40.51 27.19
CA HIS A 624 -9.55 41.60 26.95
C HIS A 624 -10.07 42.64 25.94
N ASP A 625 -11.39 42.82 25.84
CA ASP A 625 -12.04 43.83 24.98
C ASP A 625 -11.52 43.86 23.53
N TYR A 626 -11.32 42.69 22.92
CA TYR A 626 -10.84 42.54 21.54
C TYR A 626 -9.41 43.05 21.29
N GLU A 627 -8.56 43.14 22.32
CA GLU A 627 -7.11 43.35 22.15
C GLU A 627 -6.38 42.00 21.91
N CYS A 628 -5.99 41.73 20.66
CA CYS A 628 -5.48 40.42 20.27
C CYS A 628 -4.16 40.04 20.98
N SER A 629 -3.29 41.00 21.31
CA SER A 629 -1.99 40.75 21.95
C SER A 629 -2.11 40.24 23.39
N LYS A 630 -3.03 40.80 24.18
CA LYS A 630 -3.28 40.36 25.57
C LYS A 630 -4.03 39.04 25.63
N ALA A 631 -4.99 38.84 24.73
CA ALA A 631 -5.70 37.58 24.59
C ALA A 631 -4.75 36.43 24.19
N LEU A 632 -3.83 36.68 23.26
CA LEU A 632 -2.79 35.73 22.87
C LEU A 632 -1.87 35.37 24.03
N ASP A 633 -1.44 36.36 24.82
CA ASP A 633 -0.56 36.14 25.98
C ASP A 633 -1.24 35.29 27.07
N GLU A 634 -2.54 35.46 27.31
CA GLU A 634 -3.30 34.61 28.24
C GLU A 634 -3.42 33.18 27.70
N ILE A 635 -3.71 33.00 26.41
CA ILE A 635 -3.81 31.69 25.77
C ILE A 635 -2.47 30.94 25.85
N LEU A 636 -1.36 31.61 25.54
CA LEU A 636 -0.02 31.02 25.58
C LEU A 636 0.43 30.67 27.01
N ASN A 637 0.04 31.48 28.00
CA ASN A 637 0.40 31.23 29.40
C ASN A 637 -0.50 30.20 30.10
N SER A 638 -1.76 30.04 29.67
CA SER A 638 -2.68 29.02 30.19
C SER A 638 -2.21 27.58 29.91
N ASN A 639 -1.36 27.37 28.90
CA ASN A 639 -0.79 26.08 28.52
C ASN A 639 0.50 25.67 29.28
N LYS A 640 0.96 26.47 30.25
CA LYS A 640 2.08 26.11 31.14
C LYS A 640 1.56 25.59 32.50
N THR A 641 1.44 24.28 32.66
CA THR A 641 1.30 23.67 34.01
C THR A 641 2.69 23.58 34.69
N PRO A 642 2.85 24.08 35.94
CA PRO A 642 4.10 23.98 36.71
C PRO A 642 4.27 22.62 37.42
N PRO A 643 5.46 22.30 37.98
CA PRO A 643 5.76 20.97 38.52
C PRO A 643 5.11 20.71 39.88
N ALA A 644 4.77 19.44 40.10
CA ALA A 644 4.03 18.92 41.25
C ALA A 644 4.72 19.10 42.61
N LEU A 645 3.92 19.36 43.66
CA LEU A 645 4.28 19.06 45.05
C LEU A 645 3.03 18.82 45.93
N ALA A 646 3.10 17.70 46.66
CA ALA A 646 2.50 17.37 47.95
C ALA A 646 0.97 17.22 48.10
N ALA A 647 0.57 15.98 48.43
CA ALA A 647 -0.68 15.68 49.11
C ALA A 647 -0.57 16.01 50.61
N SER A 648 -1.49 16.82 51.15
CA SER A 648 -1.99 16.70 52.52
C SER A 648 -3.25 17.55 52.73
N THR A 649 -4.38 16.87 52.92
CA THR A 649 -5.39 17.05 53.98
C THR A 649 -5.94 18.44 54.34
N ALA A 650 -7.29 18.53 54.26
CA ALA A 650 -8.23 19.30 55.09
C ALA A 650 -8.38 20.83 54.91
N GLY A 651 -9.58 21.22 54.48
CA GLY A 651 -10.55 21.85 55.40
C GLY A 651 -10.46 23.36 55.70
N SER A 652 -11.27 24.13 54.96
CA SER A 652 -12.11 25.25 55.43
C SER A 652 -11.50 26.64 55.74
N LYS A 653 -12.28 27.63 55.26
CA LYS A 653 -12.62 28.94 55.87
C LYS A 653 -11.71 30.18 55.67
N LEU A 654 -12.37 31.18 55.05
CA LEU A 654 -12.51 32.59 55.48
C LEU A 654 -11.31 33.56 55.42
N THR A 655 -11.37 34.43 54.40
CA THR A 655 -11.44 35.92 54.45
C THR A 655 -10.35 36.79 55.08
N VAL A 656 -10.14 37.93 54.40
CA VAL A 656 -9.94 39.32 54.88
C VAL A 656 -8.53 39.93 54.80
N GLU A 657 -8.44 40.82 53.81
CA GLU A 657 -7.93 42.21 53.85
C GLU A 657 -6.43 42.59 53.92
N LYS A 658 -6.18 43.59 53.06
CA LYS A 658 -5.30 44.80 53.21
C LYS A 658 -3.80 44.56 53.32
N GLY A 659 -2.95 45.40 52.75
CA GLY A 659 -3.18 46.50 51.82
C GLY A 659 -1.87 47.25 51.61
N VAL A 660 -1.96 48.23 50.72
CA VAL A 660 -1.14 49.44 50.68
C VAL A 660 0.31 49.26 50.19
N GLY A 661 0.50 49.60 48.92
CA GLY A 661 0.95 50.96 48.64
C GLY A 661 2.41 51.11 48.20
N GLY A 662 2.58 51.33 46.90
CA GLY A 662 2.84 52.70 46.49
C GLY A 662 4.21 53.03 45.91
N ARG A 663 4.22 53.06 44.57
CA ARG A 663 4.55 54.23 43.73
C ARG A 663 6.01 54.51 43.32
N PHE A 664 6.14 54.49 41.99
CA PHE A 664 6.55 55.59 41.09
C PHE A 664 7.96 55.61 40.49
N LEU A 665 7.96 55.26 39.19
CA LEU A 665 8.34 56.06 38.00
C LEU A 665 9.79 56.48 37.70
N GLU A 666 10.14 56.14 36.46
CA GLU A 666 10.78 56.97 35.41
C GLU A 666 12.32 57.02 35.22
N ARG A 667 12.71 56.40 34.08
CA ARG A 667 13.31 57.04 32.87
C ARG A 667 14.84 57.20 32.75
N SER A 668 15.39 56.32 31.89
CA SER A 668 16.27 56.54 30.72
C SER A 668 17.73 57.06 30.81
N GLU A 669 18.60 56.32 30.11
CA GLU A 669 19.73 56.72 29.22
C GLU A 669 21.22 56.82 29.68
N LYS A 670 22.05 56.06 28.91
CA LYS A 670 23.40 56.34 28.32
C LYS A 670 24.77 55.95 29.01
N LYS A 671 25.40 54.94 28.37
CA LYS A 671 26.81 54.63 27.93
C LYS A 671 28.10 55.37 28.43
N LEU A 672 29.12 54.51 28.72
CA LEU A 672 30.62 54.52 28.46
C LEU A 672 31.53 55.51 29.25
N PRO A 673 32.91 55.39 29.32
CA PRO A 673 33.90 54.38 28.84
C PRO A 673 35.21 54.09 29.71
N THR A 674 36.04 53.11 29.27
CA THR A 674 37.54 52.95 29.19
C THR A 674 38.60 53.31 30.28
N ALA A 675 39.54 52.34 30.47
CA ALA A 675 41.03 52.37 30.31
C ALA A 675 42.07 52.42 31.50
N SER A 676 42.95 51.39 31.47
CA SER A 676 44.45 51.31 31.59
C SER A 676 45.23 51.42 32.93
N GLY A 677 46.09 50.41 33.22
CA GLY A 677 47.56 50.62 33.39
C GLY A 677 48.37 49.93 34.53
N SER A 678 49.20 48.93 34.16
CA SER A 678 50.63 48.68 34.58
C SER A 678 51.09 47.55 35.58
N ASN A 679 52.02 46.72 35.06
CA ASN A 679 53.33 46.20 35.57
C ASN A 679 53.51 45.09 36.66
N ASN A 680 54.01 43.89 36.27
CA ASN A 680 55.42 43.38 36.43
C ASN A 680 55.60 41.81 36.49
N VAL A 681 56.35 41.23 35.51
CA VAL A 681 57.57 40.33 35.57
C VAL A 681 57.59 39.02 36.43
N PRO A 682 58.34 37.89 36.14
CA PRO A 682 59.12 37.42 34.95
C PRO A 682 58.86 35.96 34.41
N ILE A 683 58.98 35.62 33.08
CA ILE A 683 60.12 35.10 32.20
C ILE A 683 60.32 33.55 32.29
N ILE A 684 60.44 32.66 31.27
CA ILE A 684 61.18 32.60 29.96
C ILE A 684 60.44 31.66 28.95
N VAL A 685 59.82 32.12 27.84
CA VAL A 685 60.27 32.31 26.43
C VAL A 685 60.33 31.04 25.53
N ALA A 686 59.44 30.97 24.52
CA ALA A 686 59.79 31.13 23.09
C ALA A 686 58.55 31.07 22.16
N THR A 687 58.11 32.26 21.73
CA THR A 687 57.23 32.62 20.58
C THR A 687 58.03 32.54 19.25
N PRO A 688 57.46 32.66 18.02
CA PRO A 688 56.51 33.72 17.62
C PRO A 688 55.46 33.44 16.52
N THR A 689 54.46 34.32 16.48
CA THR A 689 53.59 34.71 15.35
C THR A 689 54.26 35.74 14.44
N VAL A 690 54.02 35.72 13.12
CA VAL A 690 53.94 36.91 12.24
C VAL A 690 53.03 36.60 11.04
N GLU A 691 52.15 37.56 10.68
CA GLU A 691 51.44 37.66 9.40
C GLU A 691 52.24 38.42 8.33
N THR A 692 51.82 38.20 7.07
CA THR A 692 51.92 39.04 5.86
C THR A 692 53.06 38.84 4.85
N ARG A 693 52.61 38.80 3.57
CA ARG A 693 53.28 39.05 2.27
C ARG A 693 53.72 37.85 1.40
N THR A 694 52.88 37.63 0.39
CA THR A 694 53.20 37.45 -1.06
C THR A 694 54.10 36.31 -1.55
N THR A 695 53.57 35.68 -2.61
CA THR A 695 54.23 35.10 -3.79
C THR A 695 54.61 33.62 -3.80
N ASN A 696 54.00 32.96 -4.79
CA ASN A 696 54.64 32.09 -5.78
C ASN A 696 54.88 30.61 -5.44
N ASN A 697 54.17 29.83 -6.25
CA ASN A 697 54.70 28.80 -7.13
C ASN A 697 55.14 27.45 -6.55
N THR A 698 54.65 26.46 -7.30
CA THR A 698 55.35 25.25 -7.75
C THR A 698 55.70 24.23 -6.68
N GLY A 699 54.98 23.12 -6.77
CA GLY A 699 55.58 22.00 -7.50
C GLY A 699 56.59 21.20 -6.70
N GLY A 700 56.09 20.09 -6.18
CA GLY A 700 56.43 18.84 -6.85
C GLY A 700 57.48 17.98 -6.18
N SER A 701 57.21 16.69 -6.31
CA SER A 701 58.20 15.72 -6.78
C SER A 701 59.03 15.08 -5.67
N THR A 702 58.62 13.90 -5.19
CA THR A 702 58.77 12.55 -5.81
C THR A 702 60.02 11.84 -5.28
N VAL A 703 60.07 10.54 -5.57
CA VAL A 703 61.20 9.60 -5.42
C VAL A 703 61.09 8.75 -4.16
N ILE A 704 60.33 7.64 -4.17
CA ILE A 704 60.46 6.37 -4.95
C ILE A 704 61.53 5.44 -4.32
N ILE A 705 61.17 4.15 -4.32
CA ILE A 705 61.99 2.93 -4.31
C ILE A 705 62.26 2.31 -2.91
N THR A 706 61.53 1.22 -2.64
CA THR A 706 62.01 -0.16 -2.42
C THR A 706 63.54 -0.43 -2.45
N PRO A 707 64.02 -1.68 -2.34
CA PRO A 707 63.78 -2.71 -1.33
C PRO A 707 65.10 -3.36 -0.82
N SER A 708 65.04 -3.97 0.37
CA SER A 708 65.80 -5.18 0.79
C SER A 708 67.35 -5.12 0.87
N PRO A 709 68.04 -6.13 1.44
CA PRO A 709 67.74 -7.02 2.56
C PRO A 709 68.87 -6.98 3.63
N SER A 710 68.65 -7.54 4.82
CA SER A 710 69.75 -8.14 5.59
C SER A 710 69.29 -9.32 6.45
N VAL A 711 70.16 -10.32 6.46
CA VAL A 711 70.08 -11.67 7.00
C VAL A 711 71.06 -11.77 8.17
N ALA A 712 70.74 -12.49 9.26
CA ALA A 712 71.57 -13.59 9.83
C ALA A 712 71.23 -14.00 11.29
N LYS A 713 70.83 -15.28 11.46
CA LYS A 713 71.39 -16.37 12.33
C LYS A 713 70.32 -17.49 12.47
N LYS A 714 70.36 -18.63 11.74
CA LYS A 714 71.08 -19.95 11.90
C LYS A 714 70.87 -20.63 13.28
N THR A 715 70.48 -21.92 13.37
CA THR A 715 71.22 -23.16 12.98
C THR A 715 70.27 -24.41 12.90
N LEU A 716 70.22 -25.20 11.80
CA LEU A 716 70.62 -26.64 11.56
C LEU A 716 69.94 -27.75 12.44
N SER A 717 69.56 -28.97 12.01
CA SER A 717 69.52 -29.75 10.74
C SER A 717 68.99 -31.21 11.00
N PHE A 718 68.59 -31.91 9.92
CA PHE A 718 68.65 -33.37 9.58
C PHE A 718 67.40 -34.13 9.07
N GLU A 719 67.61 -34.77 7.91
CA GLU A 719 66.79 -35.42 6.86
C GLU A 719 66.17 -36.81 7.15
N VAL A 720 65.24 -37.33 6.30
CA VAL A 720 65.49 -38.32 5.19
C VAL A 720 64.19 -38.88 4.54
N ALA A 721 64.08 -38.68 3.21
CA ALA A 721 63.68 -39.51 2.05
C ALA A 721 62.32 -40.28 1.82
N THR A 722 61.79 -40.03 0.60
CA THR A 722 61.30 -40.96 -0.48
C THR A 722 59.84 -41.47 -0.63
N SER A 723 59.39 -41.45 -1.90
CA SER A 723 58.10 -41.78 -2.60
C SER A 723 57.80 -43.30 -2.76
N PRO A 724 56.86 -43.86 -3.61
CA PRO A 724 55.77 -43.32 -4.48
C PRO A 724 54.42 -44.15 -4.57
N ARG A 725 53.43 -43.65 -5.36
CA ARG A 725 52.57 -44.33 -6.40
C ARG A 725 51.37 -45.30 -6.08
N VAL A 726 50.30 -45.10 -6.89
CA VAL A 726 49.34 -46.07 -7.55
C VAL A 726 47.89 -46.26 -7.01
N GLN A 727 46.95 -45.70 -7.80
CA GLN A 727 45.67 -46.20 -8.38
C GLN A 727 44.45 -46.69 -7.54
N SER A 728 43.31 -46.12 -7.96
CA SER A 728 41.87 -46.46 -7.90
C SER A 728 41.48 -47.91 -8.31
N PRO A 729 40.18 -48.34 -8.39
CA PRO A 729 38.87 -47.78 -7.94
C PRO A 729 37.89 -48.84 -7.30
N SER A 730 36.65 -48.42 -7.03
CA SER A 730 35.38 -49.08 -7.46
C SER A 730 34.45 -49.79 -6.43
N VAL A 731 33.21 -49.28 -6.40
CA VAL A 731 31.93 -50.01 -6.67
C VAL A 731 31.07 -50.58 -5.51
N SER A 732 29.86 -49.99 -5.45
CA SER A 732 28.50 -50.52 -5.17
C SER A 732 28.11 -51.12 -3.81
N GLY A 733 27.02 -50.56 -3.25
CA GLY A 733 25.70 -51.19 -3.43
C GLY A 733 24.96 -51.73 -2.20
N ARG A 734 23.75 -51.17 -2.01
CA ARG A 734 22.49 -51.78 -1.50
C ARG A 734 22.24 -52.02 0.01
N ASN A 735 21.17 -51.33 0.44
CA ASN A 735 19.96 -51.80 1.16
C ASN A 735 20.00 -52.10 2.68
N THR A 736 19.44 -51.15 3.45
CA THR A 736 18.31 -51.21 4.44
C THR A 736 18.13 -52.43 5.39
N PRO A 737 17.42 -52.32 6.55
CA PRO A 737 17.02 -51.15 7.38
C PRO A 737 17.06 -51.43 8.93
N GLU A 738 16.43 -50.54 9.71
CA GLU A 738 15.62 -50.78 10.94
C GLU A 738 16.15 -50.48 12.37
N ILE A 739 15.54 -49.41 12.95
CA ILE A 739 14.93 -49.15 14.30
C ILE A 739 15.76 -49.52 15.57
N THR A 740 15.81 -48.80 16.69
CA THR A 740 14.92 -47.82 17.33
C THR A 740 15.64 -47.11 18.48
N GLU A 741 15.20 -45.87 18.74
CA GLU A 741 15.17 -45.11 20.00
C GLU A 741 16.06 -45.54 21.17
N ASP A 742 17.15 -44.81 21.35
CA ASP A 742 17.47 -44.13 22.63
C ASP A 742 18.38 -42.92 22.35
N ALA A 743 18.00 -42.16 21.32
CA ALA A 743 18.63 -40.91 20.91
C ALA A 743 17.86 -39.72 21.49
N ARG A 744 18.05 -39.43 22.77
CA ARG A 744 17.74 -38.12 23.37
C ARG A 744 18.35 -38.04 24.76
N GLN A 745 19.59 -37.53 24.89
CA GLN A 745 20.01 -36.59 25.96
C GLN A 745 21.53 -36.40 26.19
N GLN A 746 22.47 -37.00 25.44
CA GLN A 746 23.91 -36.90 25.80
C GLN A 746 24.91 -36.48 24.70
N GLN A 747 24.55 -35.56 23.79
CA GLN A 747 25.53 -35.00 22.83
C GLN A 747 25.45 -33.47 22.68
N LEU A 748 25.47 -32.75 23.80
CA LEU A 748 25.69 -31.29 23.81
C LEU A 748 26.76 -30.93 24.86
N THR A 749 27.96 -31.53 24.76
CA THR A 749 29.20 -31.02 25.38
C THR A 749 30.38 -31.93 25.03
N GLN A 750 31.11 -31.62 23.95
CA GLN A 750 32.54 -31.91 23.76
C GLN A 750 32.97 -31.41 22.37
N THR A 751 33.34 -30.14 22.28
CA THR A 751 33.97 -29.53 21.12
C THR A 751 35.41 -30.06 21.05
N HIS A 752 35.62 -31.14 20.31
CA HIS A 752 36.96 -31.63 19.98
C HIS A 752 37.64 -30.70 18.97
N SER A 753 38.83 -30.26 19.37
CA SER A 753 39.89 -29.70 18.52
C SER A 753 40.14 -30.57 17.29
N LEU A 754 39.88 -30.04 16.09
CA LEU A 754 40.29 -30.64 14.82
C LEU A 754 41.51 -29.90 14.25
N LYS A 755 42.52 -30.70 13.94
CA LYS A 755 43.83 -30.35 13.42
C LYS A 755 43.76 -29.78 11.98
N SER A 756 44.81 -29.02 11.68
CA SER A 756 45.14 -28.20 10.50
C SER A 756 44.95 -28.77 9.07
N THR A 757 44.30 -27.93 8.24
CA THR A 757 44.52 -27.56 6.82
C THR A 757 44.24 -28.54 5.67
N PRO A 758 43.77 -28.01 4.51
CA PRO A 758 44.68 -27.62 3.42
C PRO A 758 44.86 -26.10 3.30
N LYS A 759 46.09 -25.66 2.99
CA LYS A 759 46.50 -24.26 2.85
C LYS A 759 45.72 -23.53 1.76
N GLU A 760 45.31 -22.29 2.04
CA GLU A 760 44.88 -21.30 1.04
C GLU A 760 45.90 -21.22 -0.11
N PRO A 761 45.48 -21.15 -1.38
CA PRO A 761 46.28 -20.46 -2.37
C PRO A 761 46.23 -18.97 -2.00
N SER A 762 47.12 -18.50 -1.11
CA SER A 762 47.18 -17.08 -0.74
C SER A 762 47.70 -16.28 -1.94
N ARG A 763 46.79 -15.91 -2.84
CA ARG A 763 47.05 -14.91 -3.87
C ARG A 763 47.13 -13.56 -3.14
N ASN A 764 48.26 -12.85 -3.24
CA ASN A 764 48.40 -11.52 -2.62
C ASN A 764 47.52 -10.50 -3.35
N ALA A 765 46.29 -10.31 -2.86
CA ALA A 765 45.30 -9.43 -3.48
C ALA A 765 45.80 -7.99 -3.67
N LYS A 766 46.58 -7.47 -2.71
CA LYS A 766 47.24 -6.15 -2.80
C LYS A 766 48.27 -6.03 -3.92
N GLU A 767 49.05 -7.07 -4.17
CA GLU A 767 50.04 -7.04 -5.25
C GLU A 767 49.37 -7.08 -6.62
N LEU A 768 48.28 -7.85 -6.76
CA LEU A 768 47.49 -7.90 -7.99
C LEU A 768 46.77 -6.57 -8.23
N PHE A 769 46.19 -5.98 -7.19
CA PHE A 769 45.57 -4.65 -7.26
C PHE A 769 46.57 -3.58 -7.72
N GLY A 770 47.77 -3.54 -7.10
CA GLY A 770 48.82 -2.60 -7.49
C GLY A 770 49.32 -2.78 -8.93
N LYS A 771 49.39 -4.03 -9.42
CA LYS A 771 49.78 -4.34 -10.79
C LYS A 771 48.73 -3.96 -11.84
N GLU A 772 47.45 -4.21 -11.58
CA GLU A 772 46.37 -3.94 -12.55
C GLU A 772 45.84 -2.49 -12.50
N ARG A 773 45.88 -1.83 -11.33
CA ARG A 773 45.23 -0.52 -11.12
C ARG A 773 46.15 0.62 -10.74
N GLY A 774 47.46 0.40 -10.57
CA GLY A 774 48.41 1.43 -10.15
C GLY A 774 48.50 2.68 -11.05
N ASP A 775 48.01 2.60 -12.30
CA ASP A 775 48.02 3.70 -13.28
C ASP A 775 46.61 4.23 -13.62
N ARG A 776 45.55 3.67 -13.02
CA ARG A 776 44.16 4.08 -13.27
C ARG A 776 43.73 5.18 -12.30
N LYS A 777 42.78 6.03 -12.73
CA LYS A 777 42.14 7.01 -11.85
C LYS A 777 41.41 6.30 -10.70
N ASP A 778 41.38 6.97 -9.55
CA ASP A 778 40.65 6.49 -8.38
C ASP A 778 39.14 6.44 -8.66
N HIS A 779 38.47 5.36 -8.25
CA HIS A 779 37.05 5.15 -8.49
C HIS A 779 36.20 5.40 -7.23
N ILE A 780 35.18 6.25 -7.35
CA ILE A 780 34.23 6.57 -6.28
C ILE A 780 32.78 6.41 -6.74
N HIS A 781 31.93 5.93 -5.82
CA HIS A 781 30.49 5.89 -6.01
C HIS A 781 29.84 7.07 -5.29
N MET A 782 29.02 7.83 -6.01
CA MET A 782 28.40 9.05 -5.51
C MET A 782 26.88 8.99 -5.68
N VAL A 783 26.14 9.09 -4.58
CA VAL A 783 24.67 9.15 -4.61
C VAL A 783 24.15 10.59 -4.51
N VAL A 784 23.10 10.90 -5.26
CA VAL A 784 22.43 12.20 -5.19
C VAL A 784 21.11 12.06 -4.46
N ILE A 785 20.95 12.82 -3.39
CA ILE A 785 19.77 12.79 -2.51
C ILE A 785 19.19 14.19 -2.32
N GLY A 786 17.91 14.27 -1.99
CA GLY A 786 17.20 15.54 -1.79
C GLY A 786 15.70 15.41 -2.05
N HIS A 787 14.97 16.50 -1.77
CA HIS A 787 13.52 16.57 -1.99
C HIS A 787 13.15 16.33 -3.47
N VAL A 788 11.90 15.94 -3.76
CA VAL A 788 11.39 15.73 -5.12
C VAL A 788 11.66 16.95 -6.01
N ASP A 789 11.31 18.14 -5.51
CA ASP A 789 11.38 19.37 -6.29
C ASP A 789 12.77 20.06 -6.27
N ALA A 790 13.74 19.52 -5.54
CA ALA A 790 15.09 20.11 -5.42
C ALA A 790 15.89 20.09 -6.74
N GLY A 791 15.41 19.41 -7.79
CA GLY A 791 16.03 19.40 -9.12
C GLY A 791 17.27 18.52 -9.26
N LYS A 792 17.32 17.37 -8.56
CA LYS A 792 18.43 16.41 -8.55
C LYS A 792 18.84 15.94 -9.95
N SER A 793 17.92 15.30 -10.67
CA SER A 793 18.17 14.71 -12.00
C SER A 793 18.44 15.79 -13.05
N THR A 794 17.82 16.97 -12.91
CA THR A 794 18.11 18.13 -13.78
C THR A 794 19.54 18.63 -13.57
N LEU A 795 19.97 18.82 -12.32
CA LEU A 795 21.32 19.26 -11.97
C LEU A 795 22.37 18.28 -12.50
N MET A 796 22.11 16.98 -12.33
CA MET A 796 23.04 15.93 -12.77
C MET A 796 23.06 15.74 -14.28
N GLY A 797 21.91 15.75 -14.95
CA GLY A 797 21.86 15.69 -16.41
C GLY A 797 22.56 16.87 -17.07
N HIS A 798 22.49 18.06 -16.45
CA HIS A 798 23.23 19.22 -16.93
C HIS A 798 24.74 19.08 -16.67
N LEU A 799 25.13 18.55 -15.51
CA LEU A 799 26.54 18.23 -15.23
C LEU A 799 27.12 17.27 -16.28
N LEU A 800 26.38 16.20 -16.64
CA LEU A 800 26.80 15.23 -17.66
C LEU A 800 26.87 15.81 -19.07
N TYR A 801 26.00 16.79 -19.37
CA TYR A 801 26.05 17.54 -20.62
C TYR A 801 27.30 18.43 -20.70
N ASP A 802 27.60 19.17 -19.61
CA ASP A 802 28.75 20.08 -19.54
C ASP A 802 30.10 19.35 -19.49
N THR A 803 30.17 18.15 -18.90
CA THR A 803 31.37 17.31 -18.93
C THR A 803 31.58 16.65 -20.30
N GLY A 804 30.60 16.71 -21.20
CA GLY A 804 30.67 16.15 -22.55
C GLY A 804 30.38 14.65 -22.63
N ASN A 805 29.87 14.05 -21.55
CA ASN A 805 29.46 12.63 -21.52
C ASN A 805 28.23 12.39 -22.41
N VAL A 806 27.38 13.41 -22.57
CA VAL A 806 26.20 13.36 -23.44
C VAL A 806 26.43 14.21 -24.68
N SER A 807 26.32 13.60 -25.86
CA SER A 807 26.46 14.33 -27.12
C SER A 807 25.32 15.34 -27.31
N GLN A 808 25.63 16.49 -27.92
CA GLN A 808 24.64 17.54 -28.23
C GLN A 808 23.46 17.01 -29.08
N ARG A 809 23.72 16.02 -29.94
CA ARG A 809 22.68 15.38 -30.76
C ARG A 809 21.66 14.62 -29.90
N ILE A 810 22.12 13.85 -28.91
CA ILE A 810 21.25 13.11 -27.98
C ILE A 810 20.45 14.10 -27.14
N MET A 811 21.11 15.16 -26.66
CA MET A 811 20.45 16.20 -25.88
C MET A 811 19.32 16.90 -26.66
N HIS A 812 19.57 17.29 -27.91
CA HIS A 812 18.55 17.89 -28.77
C HIS A 812 17.39 16.92 -29.08
N LYS A 813 17.67 15.61 -29.19
CA LYS A 813 16.61 14.60 -29.31
C LYS A 813 15.72 14.57 -28.07
N HIS A 814 16.30 14.53 -26.87
CA HIS A 814 15.54 14.58 -25.61
C HIS A 814 14.78 15.89 -25.43
N GLU A 815 15.33 17.01 -25.89
CA GLU A 815 14.62 18.29 -25.91
C GLU A 815 13.36 18.24 -26.80
N GLN A 816 13.44 17.63 -27.99
CA GLN A 816 12.29 17.47 -28.87
C GLN A 816 11.24 16.52 -28.29
N GLU A 817 11.66 15.40 -27.69
CA GLU A 817 10.75 14.41 -27.11
C GLU A 817 10.05 14.95 -25.86
N SER A 818 10.79 15.63 -24.97
CA SER A 818 10.22 16.28 -23.79
C SER A 818 9.23 17.41 -24.16
N LYS A 819 9.54 18.19 -25.21
CA LYS A 819 8.60 19.18 -25.78
C LYS A 819 7.32 18.53 -26.31
N LYS A 820 7.42 17.39 -27.02
CA LYS A 820 6.25 16.64 -27.53
C LYS A 820 5.33 16.15 -26.41
N LEU A 821 5.89 15.75 -25.26
CA LEU A 821 5.12 15.33 -24.08
C LEU A 821 4.65 16.51 -23.20
N GLY A 822 4.86 17.76 -23.62
CA GLY A 822 4.43 18.95 -22.88
C GLY A 822 5.26 19.24 -21.63
N LYS A 823 6.47 18.67 -21.53
CA LYS A 823 7.40 18.76 -20.39
C LYS A 823 8.74 19.35 -20.80
N SER A 824 8.72 20.46 -21.54
CA SER A 824 9.93 21.07 -22.11
C SER A 824 11.01 21.45 -21.09
N SER A 825 10.66 21.67 -19.83
CA SER A 825 11.59 22.02 -18.75
C SER A 825 12.43 20.84 -18.23
N PHE A 826 12.13 19.60 -18.63
CA PHE A 826 12.76 18.38 -18.08
C PHE A 826 13.85 17.78 -18.99
N MET A 827 14.33 18.51 -20.01
CA MET A 827 15.28 17.96 -20.99
C MET A 827 16.53 17.32 -20.37
N TYR A 828 17.07 17.89 -19.29
CA TYR A 828 18.26 17.35 -18.62
C TYR A 828 17.95 16.10 -17.77
N ALA A 829 16.76 16.03 -17.14
CA ALA A 829 16.38 14.88 -16.34
C ALA A 829 16.25 13.60 -17.19
N TRP A 830 15.86 13.75 -18.46
CA TRP A 830 15.73 12.64 -19.42
C TRP A 830 17.04 11.92 -19.76
N VAL A 831 18.18 12.52 -19.43
CA VAL A 831 19.50 11.87 -19.54
C VAL A 831 19.60 10.68 -18.58
N LEU A 832 18.98 10.79 -17.41
CA LEU A 832 19.04 9.80 -16.34
C LEU A 832 17.75 8.97 -16.24
N ASP A 833 16.60 9.58 -16.55
CA ASP A 833 15.33 8.88 -16.60
C ASP A 833 15.25 8.08 -17.92
N GLU A 834 15.58 6.78 -17.87
CA GLU A 834 15.56 5.90 -19.05
C GLU A 834 14.17 5.30 -19.30
N THR A 835 13.42 5.01 -18.23
CA THR A 835 12.15 4.30 -18.34
C THR A 835 11.03 5.21 -18.87
N GLY A 836 10.10 4.63 -19.63
CA GLY A 836 8.94 5.37 -20.14
C GLY A 836 8.08 5.95 -19.02
N GLU A 837 7.91 5.21 -17.92
CA GLU A 837 7.13 5.64 -16.77
C GLU A 837 7.74 6.83 -16.02
N GLU A 838 9.07 6.86 -15.84
CA GLU A 838 9.77 7.99 -15.22
C GLU A 838 9.61 9.26 -16.07
N ARG A 839 9.75 9.15 -17.40
CA ARG A 839 9.56 10.26 -18.33
C ARG A 839 8.13 10.78 -18.33
N GLU A 840 7.15 9.88 -18.36
CA GLU A 840 5.73 10.22 -18.34
C GLU A 840 5.29 10.87 -17.03
N ARG A 841 5.79 10.40 -15.88
CA ARG A 841 5.45 10.96 -14.56
C ARG A 841 6.31 12.18 -14.22
N GLY A 842 7.54 12.26 -14.73
CA GLY A 842 8.52 13.31 -14.42
C GLY A 842 9.09 13.16 -13.01
N ILE A 843 9.20 11.92 -12.54
CA ILE A 843 9.77 11.55 -11.24
C ILE A 843 10.67 10.33 -11.45
N THR A 844 11.86 10.37 -10.89
CA THR A 844 12.78 9.23 -10.83
C THR A 844 12.22 8.20 -9.84
N MET A 845 12.12 6.94 -10.26
CA MET A 845 11.55 5.83 -9.49
C MET A 845 12.64 4.85 -9.08
N ASP A 846 13.52 4.49 -10.03
CA ASP A 846 14.66 3.61 -9.81
C ASP A 846 15.97 4.38 -9.79
N VAL A 847 17.04 3.73 -9.34
CA VAL A 847 18.35 4.40 -9.26
C VAL A 847 19.03 4.32 -10.62
N GLY A 848 19.13 5.46 -11.31
CA GLY A 848 19.91 5.58 -12.53
C GLY A 848 21.41 5.57 -12.23
N SER A 849 22.18 4.76 -12.95
CA SER A 849 23.64 4.68 -12.82
C SER A 849 24.31 5.22 -14.07
N THR A 850 25.15 6.24 -13.93
CA THR A 850 25.96 6.77 -15.03
C THR A 850 27.38 7.03 -14.56
N ARG A 851 28.33 7.04 -15.49
CA ARG A 851 29.74 7.23 -15.18
C ARG A 851 30.27 8.46 -15.88
N PHE A 852 31.03 9.26 -15.16
CA PHE A 852 31.77 10.37 -15.73
C PHE A 852 33.16 10.51 -15.10
N GLU A 853 34.06 11.13 -15.85
CA GLU A 853 35.42 11.32 -15.43
C GLU A 853 35.66 12.75 -14.96
N THR A 854 36.42 12.88 -13.88
CA THR A 854 37.00 14.14 -13.42
C THR A 854 38.50 14.16 -13.72
N ALA A 855 39.19 15.22 -13.31
CA ALA A 855 40.63 15.34 -13.49
C ALA A 855 41.40 14.25 -12.75
N THR A 856 41.00 13.93 -11.50
CA THR A 856 41.72 12.96 -10.66
C THR A 856 40.99 11.63 -10.49
N LYS A 857 39.65 11.64 -10.56
CA LYS A 857 38.81 10.49 -10.21
C LYS A 857 37.83 10.12 -11.30
N GLU A 858 37.36 8.90 -11.21
CA GLU A 858 36.25 8.38 -11.96
C GLU A 858 35.05 8.18 -11.05
N VAL A 859 33.91 8.75 -11.43
CA VAL A 859 32.75 8.86 -10.56
C VAL A 859 31.60 8.09 -11.19
N THR A 860 31.13 7.07 -10.47
CA THR A 860 29.84 6.44 -10.74
C THR A 860 28.77 7.23 -9.99
N LEU A 861 27.92 7.91 -10.75
CA LEU A 861 26.78 8.67 -10.28
C LEU A 861 25.58 7.75 -10.11
N LEU A 862 24.97 7.80 -8.93
CA LEU A 862 23.73 7.11 -8.59
C LEU A 862 22.65 8.17 -8.33
N ASP A 863 21.73 8.36 -9.26
CA ASP A 863 20.62 9.30 -9.08
C ASP A 863 19.51 8.61 -8.27
N ALA A 864 19.29 9.07 -7.03
CA ALA A 864 18.33 8.43 -6.15
C ALA A 864 16.96 9.12 -6.21
N PRO A 865 15.86 8.33 -6.10
CA PRO A 865 14.52 8.87 -6.19
C PRO A 865 14.22 9.83 -5.02
N GLY A 866 13.47 10.88 -5.32
CA GLY A 866 13.09 11.89 -4.33
C GLY A 866 11.81 11.57 -3.57
N HIS A 867 10.95 10.66 -4.05
CA HIS A 867 9.61 10.44 -3.47
C HIS A 867 9.65 9.55 -2.22
N LYS A 868 8.71 9.74 -1.28
CA LYS A 868 8.67 8.97 -0.01
C LYS A 868 8.46 7.47 -0.22
N ASP A 869 7.73 7.12 -1.26
CA ASP A 869 7.39 5.72 -1.56
C ASP A 869 8.62 4.94 -2.08
N PHE A 870 9.57 5.64 -2.71
CA PHE A 870 10.77 5.04 -3.31
C PHE A 870 12.02 5.12 -2.43
N ILE A 871 11.86 5.40 -1.13
CA ILE A 871 12.97 5.35 -0.17
C ILE A 871 13.66 3.96 -0.13
N PRO A 872 12.99 2.79 -0.32
CA PRO A 872 13.72 1.52 -0.42
C PRO A 872 14.76 1.53 -1.53
N ASN A 873 14.42 2.04 -2.71
CA ASN A 873 15.34 2.17 -3.86
C ASN A 873 16.46 3.16 -3.54
N MET A 874 16.13 4.27 -2.87
CA MET A 874 17.13 5.22 -2.38
C MET A 874 18.12 4.59 -1.38
N ILE A 875 17.65 3.70 -0.49
CA ILE A 875 18.51 2.95 0.44
C ILE A 875 19.45 2.04 -0.34
N SER A 876 18.95 1.30 -1.33
CA SER A 876 19.77 0.43 -2.18
C SER A 876 20.85 1.21 -2.94
N GLY A 877 20.52 2.38 -3.50
CA GLY A 877 21.50 3.26 -4.15
C GLY A 877 22.52 3.86 -3.16
N ALA A 878 22.05 4.31 -1.99
CA ALA A 878 22.92 4.88 -0.97
C ALA A 878 23.84 3.85 -0.30
N ASN A 879 23.47 2.57 -0.26
CA ASN A 879 24.33 1.48 0.21
C ASN A 879 25.55 1.27 -0.69
N GLN A 880 25.41 1.52 -1.99
CA GLN A 880 26.49 1.40 -2.97
C GLN A 880 27.40 2.63 -2.97
N ALA A 881 26.98 3.73 -2.36
CA ALA A 881 27.68 5.00 -2.41
C ALA A 881 28.74 5.17 -1.32
N ASP A 882 29.84 5.80 -1.68
CA ASP A 882 30.93 6.19 -0.78
C ASP A 882 30.78 7.63 -0.30
N VAL A 883 30.23 8.46 -1.19
CA VAL A 883 30.02 9.89 -1.00
C VAL A 883 28.59 10.24 -1.40
N ALA A 884 28.03 11.27 -0.80
CA ALA A 884 26.70 11.75 -1.16
C ALA A 884 26.70 13.24 -1.52
N LEU A 885 25.82 13.60 -2.46
CA LEU A 885 25.41 14.97 -2.73
C LEU A 885 24.00 15.18 -2.21
N LEU A 886 23.82 16.16 -1.33
CA LEU A 886 22.52 16.59 -0.83
C LEU A 886 22.08 17.85 -1.55
N VAL A 887 21.12 17.71 -2.46
CA VAL A 887 20.53 18.83 -3.19
C VAL A 887 19.37 19.40 -2.38
N VAL A 888 19.44 20.70 -2.11
CA VAL A 888 18.48 21.45 -1.31
C VAL A 888 17.96 22.63 -2.12
N ASP A 889 16.67 22.88 -2.04
CA ASP A 889 16.06 24.01 -2.72
C ASP A 889 16.34 25.34 -2.01
N ALA A 890 16.60 26.41 -2.75
CA ALA A 890 16.76 27.77 -2.22
C ALA A 890 15.44 28.55 -2.13
N THR A 891 14.44 28.19 -2.93
CA THR A 891 13.16 28.89 -3.04
C THR A 891 12.43 28.89 -1.68
N ARG A 892 11.82 30.03 -1.33
CA ARG A 892 11.04 30.17 -0.09
C ARG A 892 9.77 29.32 -0.18
N GLY A 893 9.48 28.56 0.87
CA GLY A 893 8.42 27.56 0.91
C GLY A 893 8.97 26.15 0.67
N GLU A 894 9.65 25.92 -0.46
CA GLU A 894 10.17 24.58 -0.82
C GLU A 894 11.32 24.11 0.08
N PHE A 895 12.19 25.04 0.50
CA PHE A 895 13.22 24.73 1.50
C PHE A 895 12.58 24.31 2.83
N GLU A 896 11.60 25.07 3.29
CA GLU A 896 10.92 24.86 4.57
C GLU A 896 10.18 23.51 4.58
N THR A 897 9.44 23.16 3.52
CA THR A 897 8.75 21.86 3.41
C THR A 897 9.73 20.68 3.39
N GLY A 898 10.87 20.83 2.71
CA GLY A 898 11.93 19.81 2.69
C GLY A 898 12.62 19.64 4.04
N PHE A 899 12.73 20.72 4.83
CA PHE A 899 13.42 20.76 6.12
C PHE A 899 12.49 20.61 7.33
N GLU A 900 11.18 20.55 7.17
CA GLU A 900 10.23 20.34 8.27
C GLU A 900 10.36 18.97 8.96
N GLN A 901 9.69 18.79 10.09
CA GLN A 901 9.68 17.52 10.81
C GLN A 901 8.92 16.44 10.01
N GLY A 902 9.66 15.52 9.39
CA GLY A 902 9.13 14.56 8.43
C GLY A 902 9.31 14.97 6.96
N GLY A 903 10.10 16.03 6.71
CA GLY A 903 10.59 16.39 5.39
C GLY A 903 11.62 15.39 4.87
N GLN A 904 11.63 15.19 3.54
CA GLN A 904 12.48 14.20 2.88
C GLN A 904 13.97 14.51 3.01
N THR A 905 14.37 15.77 2.90
CA THR A 905 15.78 16.19 2.99
C THR A 905 16.40 15.76 4.31
N ARG A 906 15.65 15.89 5.42
CA ARG A 906 16.09 15.43 6.74
C ARG A 906 16.16 13.91 6.84
N GLU A 907 15.16 13.20 6.31
CA GLU A 907 15.16 11.75 6.29
C GLU A 907 16.34 11.20 5.48
N HIS A 908 16.57 11.71 4.27
CA HIS A 908 17.63 11.23 3.39
C HIS A 908 19.03 11.47 3.99
N ALA A 909 19.28 12.64 4.59
CA ALA A 909 20.56 12.92 5.23
C ALA A 909 20.83 11.99 6.42
N LEU A 910 19.80 11.66 7.20
CA LEU A 910 19.90 10.74 8.33
C LEU A 910 20.12 9.30 7.87
N LEU A 911 19.45 8.90 6.78
CA LEU A 911 19.63 7.60 6.12
C LEU A 911 21.07 7.45 5.61
N VAL A 912 21.56 8.40 4.81
CA VAL A 912 22.92 8.39 4.26
C VAL A 912 23.97 8.32 5.37
N ARG A 913 23.79 9.06 6.47
CA ARG A 913 24.71 8.97 7.61
C ARG A 913 24.72 7.59 8.24
N SER A 914 23.54 6.97 8.35
CA SER A 914 23.34 5.66 8.96
C SER A 914 23.88 4.52 8.08
N LEU A 915 23.78 4.68 6.77
CA LEU A 915 24.40 3.82 5.76
C LEU A 915 25.91 4.01 5.69
N GLY A 916 26.46 5.00 6.41
CA GLY A 916 27.88 5.13 6.73
C GLY A 916 28.68 6.05 5.82
N VAL A 917 28.01 6.81 4.98
CA VAL A 917 28.63 7.89 4.21
C VAL A 917 29.07 8.99 5.18
N SER A 918 30.36 9.32 5.15
CA SER A 918 30.96 10.34 6.02
C SER A 918 31.13 11.69 5.33
N GLN A 919 31.35 11.69 4.02
CA GLN A 919 31.59 12.89 3.20
C GLN A 919 30.30 13.30 2.49
N LEU A 920 29.92 14.57 2.60
CA LEU A 920 28.65 15.08 2.07
C LEU A 920 28.84 16.43 1.39
N GLY A 921 28.49 16.54 0.10
CA GLY A 921 28.40 17.82 -0.60
C GLY A 921 26.98 18.35 -0.55
N VAL A 922 26.75 19.49 0.08
CA VAL A 922 25.43 20.15 0.11
C VAL A 922 25.35 21.15 -1.03
N VAL A 923 24.45 20.92 -1.97
CA VAL A 923 24.20 21.80 -3.12
C VAL A 923 22.91 22.57 -2.90
N VAL A 924 23.01 23.89 -2.76
CA VAL A 924 21.85 24.79 -2.65
C VAL A 924 21.46 25.18 -4.08
N ASN A 925 20.46 24.50 -4.62
CA ASN A 925 19.99 24.63 -5.99
C ASN A 925 18.88 25.69 -6.13
N LYS A 926 18.57 26.11 -7.37
CA LYS A 926 17.58 27.14 -7.72
C LYS A 926 17.85 28.52 -7.11
N LEU A 927 19.11 28.86 -6.84
CA LEU A 927 19.46 30.14 -6.23
C LEU A 927 19.16 31.33 -7.16
N ASP A 928 19.02 31.08 -8.47
CA ASP A 928 18.53 32.04 -9.47
C ASP A 928 17.12 32.56 -9.16
N THR A 929 16.24 31.74 -8.60
CA THR A 929 14.86 32.12 -8.25
C THR A 929 14.78 33.17 -7.13
N VAL A 930 15.83 33.26 -6.31
CA VAL A 930 15.96 34.23 -5.21
C VAL A 930 16.99 35.31 -5.54
N GLY A 931 17.30 35.51 -6.83
CA GLY A 931 18.19 36.55 -7.31
C GLY A 931 19.61 36.45 -6.76
N TRP A 932 20.14 35.22 -6.57
CA TRP A 932 21.49 34.97 -6.05
C TRP A 932 21.78 35.61 -4.68
N SER A 933 20.75 35.76 -3.84
CA SER A 933 20.85 36.38 -2.51
C SER A 933 21.76 35.61 -1.55
N LYS A 934 22.82 36.27 -1.09
CA LYS A 934 23.74 35.76 -0.06
C LYS A 934 23.03 35.48 1.27
N GLU A 935 22.14 36.38 1.70
CA GLU A 935 21.44 36.25 2.98
C GLU A 935 20.62 34.97 3.05
N ARG A 936 19.93 34.61 1.95
CA ARG A 936 19.16 33.36 1.87
C ARG A 936 20.06 32.14 1.89
N PHE A 937 21.19 32.18 1.19
CA PHE A 937 22.17 31.08 1.20
C PHE A 937 22.72 30.87 2.62
N ASP A 938 23.14 31.93 3.31
CA ASP A 938 23.67 31.86 4.66
C ASP A 938 22.62 31.35 5.68
N GLU A 939 21.35 31.73 5.52
CA GLU A 939 20.23 31.22 6.33
C GLU A 939 20.09 29.69 6.19
N ILE A 940 20.08 29.19 4.94
CA ILE A 940 19.97 27.76 4.63
C ILE A 940 21.15 26.99 5.20
N VAL A 941 22.38 27.48 4.96
CA VAL A 941 23.61 26.86 5.46
C VAL A 941 23.59 26.79 6.98
N HIS A 942 23.17 27.86 7.67
CA HIS A 942 23.09 27.87 9.13
C HIS A 942 22.13 26.81 9.67
N LYS A 943 20.91 26.74 9.12
CA LYS A 943 19.90 25.73 9.50
C LYS A 943 20.39 24.30 9.24
N LEU A 944 20.99 24.05 8.07
CA LEU A 944 21.52 22.74 7.72
C LEU A 944 22.72 22.35 8.58
N LYS A 945 23.61 23.28 8.90
CA LYS A 945 24.79 23.00 9.74
C LYS A 945 24.41 22.51 11.13
N VAL A 946 23.40 23.12 11.76
CA VAL A 946 22.87 22.66 13.06
C VAL A 946 22.32 21.23 12.94
N PHE A 947 21.55 20.96 11.89
CA PHE A 947 20.93 19.65 11.68
C PHE A 947 21.96 18.55 11.34
N LEU A 948 22.92 18.82 10.45
CA LEU A 948 23.93 17.84 10.05
C LEU A 948 24.85 17.47 11.22
N LYS A 949 25.16 18.41 12.11
CA LYS A 949 25.82 18.11 13.40
C LYS A 949 25.00 17.16 14.26
N GLN A 950 23.69 17.39 14.38
CA GLN A 950 22.79 16.52 15.14
C GLN A 950 22.67 15.12 14.51
N ALA A 951 22.69 15.04 13.18
CA ALA A 951 22.70 13.78 12.44
C ALA A 951 24.01 13.00 12.62
N GLY A 952 25.13 13.70 12.89
CA GLY A 952 26.43 13.11 13.19
C GLY A 952 27.48 13.26 12.09
N PHE A 953 27.31 14.23 11.18
CA PHE A 953 28.35 14.66 10.25
C PHE A 953 29.34 15.62 10.93
N ARG A 954 30.59 15.61 10.47
CA ARG A 954 31.62 16.56 10.91
C ARG A 954 31.59 17.78 10.01
N ASP A 955 31.75 18.97 10.59
CA ASP A 955 31.78 20.22 9.82
C ASP A 955 32.88 20.27 8.76
N SER A 956 34.00 19.55 8.96
CA SER A 956 35.11 19.48 8.01
C SER A 956 34.79 18.67 6.76
N ASP A 957 33.85 17.73 6.87
CA ASP A 957 33.56 16.73 5.83
C ASP A 957 32.32 17.12 5.02
N VAL A 958 31.73 18.29 5.33
CA VAL A 958 30.56 18.86 4.66
C VAL A 958 30.96 20.15 3.93
N THR A 959 30.75 20.17 2.61
CA THR A 959 31.00 21.35 1.78
C THR A 959 29.67 21.90 1.27
N TYR A 960 29.52 23.23 1.25
CA TYR A 960 28.29 23.90 0.79
C TYR A 960 28.57 24.65 -0.51
N VAL A 961 27.74 24.42 -1.54
CA VAL A 961 27.91 25.03 -2.88
C VAL A 961 26.58 25.63 -3.34
N PRO A 962 26.53 26.92 -3.71
CA PRO A 962 25.37 27.53 -4.38
C PRO A 962 25.40 27.19 -5.87
N CYS A 963 24.31 26.63 -6.42
CA CYS A 963 24.23 26.25 -7.83
C CYS A 963 22.86 26.59 -8.43
N SER A 964 22.77 26.54 -9.76
CA SER A 964 21.51 26.51 -10.48
C SER A 964 21.57 25.46 -11.59
N GLY A 965 20.87 24.34 -11.40
CA GLY A 965 20.90 23.22 -12.33
C GLY A 965 20.24 23.48 -13.67
N LEU A 966 19.35 24.47 -13.79
CA LEU A 966 18.71 24.81 -15.07
C LEU A 966 19.59 25.75 -15.92
N THR A 967 20.20 26.76 -15.28
CA THR A 967 21.06 27.74 -15.97
C THR A 967 22.48 27.22 -16.20
N GLY A 968 22.96 26.28 -15.37
CA GLY A 968 24.31 25.72 -15.46
C GLY A 968 25.36 26.48 -14.64
N GLU A 969 24.95 27.44 -13.83
CA GLU A 969 25.86 28.27 -13.03
C GLU A 969 26.49 27.46 -11.88
N ASN A 970 27.81 27.63 -11.73
CA ASN A 970 28.67 27.02 -10.71
C ASN A 970 28.72 25.47 -10.74
N LEU A 971 28.48 24.84 -11.90
CA LEU A 971 28.60 23.38 -12.10
C LEU A 971 30.03 22.96 -12.46
N VAL A 972 30.43 23.24 -13.71
CA VAL A 972 31.76 22.94 -14.25
C VAL A 972 32.57 24.22 -14.40
N LYS A 973 31.98 25.22 -15.06
CA LYS A 973 32.59 26.53 -15.30
C LYS A 973 32.49 27.40 -14.05
N ASP A 974 33.46 28.30 -13.90
CA ASP A 974 33.41 29.32 -12.86
C ASP A 974 32.20 30.26 -13.14
N PRO A 975 31.54 30.79 -12.10
CA PRO A 975 30.27 31.49 -12.24
C PRO A 975 30.39 32.74 -13.13
N THR A 976 29.43 32.91 -14.04
CA THR A 976 29.38 34.05 -14.99
C THR A 976 28.49 35.19 -14.51
N ASP A 977 27.50 34.90 -13.67
CA ASP A 977 26.57 35.92 -13.15
C ASP A 977 27.26 36.86 -12.14
N LEU A 978 27.06 38.16 -12.32
CA LEU A 978 27.56 39.22 -11.45
C LEU A 978 27.02 39.11 -10.02
N GLY A 979 25.78 38.60 -9.85
CA GLY A 979 25.14 38.45 -8.54
C GLY A 979 25.83 37.41 -7.66
N LEU A 980 26.34 36.33 -8.25
CA LEU A 980 27.02 35.25 -7.54
C LEU A 980 28.51 35.54 -7.33
N THR A 981 29.19 36.04 -8.37
CA THR A 981 30.64 36.35 -8.34
C THR A 981 31.01 37.44 -7.32
N HIS A 982 30.08 38.34 -6.98
CA HIS A 982 30.34 39.41 -6.01
C HIS A 982 30.66 38.90 -4.60
N TRP A 983 30.11 37.75 -4.18
CA TRP A 983 30.24 37.28 -2.81
C TRP A 983 30.72 35.84 -2.65
N TYR A 984 30.56 34.99 -3.66
CA TYR A 984 30.96 33.58 -3.58
C TYR A 984 32.35 33.37 -4.19
N ASN A 985 33.33 33.03 -3.34
CA ASN A 985 34.70 32.69 -3.74
C ASN A 985 35.02 31.20 -3.50
N GLY A 986 33.99 30.34 -3.50
CA GLY A 986 34.15 28.91 -3.25
C GLY A 986 34.41 28.11 -4.54
N PRO A 987 34.70 26.80 -4.40
CA PRO A 987 34.87 25.90 -5.54
C PRO A 987 33.54 25.67 -6.30
N THR A 988 33.65 25.26 -7.56
CA THR A 988 32.53 24.75 -8.38
C THR A 988 32.13 23.34 -7.94
N LEU A 989 30.92 22.89 -8.31
CA LEU A 989 30.43 21.56 -7.94
C LEU A 989 31.39 20.45 -8.40
N LEU A 990 31.92 20.52 -9.62
CA LEU A 990 32.87 19.53 -10.13
C LEU A 990 34.17 19.49 -9.31
N LYS A 991 34.69 20.67 -8.90
CA LYS A 991 35.87 20.77 -8.01
C LYS A 991 35.59 20.19 -6.63
N VAL A 992 34.37 20.32 -6.11
CA VAL A 992 33.97 19.70 -4.84
C VAL A 992 33.93 18.17 -4.97
N ILE A 993 33.37 17.65 -6.07
CA ILE A 993 33.34 16.21 -6.33
C ILE A 993 34.77 15.65 -6.41
N ASP A 994 35.67 16.35 -7.11
CA ASP A 994 37.08 15.97 -7.23
C ASP A 994 37.81 16.05 -5.87
N SER A 995 37.40 16.95 -4.97
CA SER A 995 37.99 17.11 -3.63
C SER A 995 37.68 15.98 -2.64
N PHE A 996 36.65 15.16 -2.91
CA PHE A 996 36.29 14.06 -2.01
C PHE A 996 37.41 13.01 -1.95
N LYS A 997 37.66 12.48 -0.76
CA LYS A 997 38.67 11.46 -0.53
C LYS A 997 38.13 10.08 -0.87
N THR A 998 38.92 9.29 -1.60
CA THR A 998 38.61 7.89 -1.91
C THR A 998 38.63 7.08 -0.60
N PRO A 999 37.58 6.30 -0.27
CA PRO A 999 37.59 5.45 0.92
C PRO A 999 38.57 4.28 0.75
N GLU A 1000 39.16 3.82 1.86
CA GLU A 1000 40.03 2.65 1.85
C GLU A 1000 39.21 1.38 1.58
N ARG A 1001 39.48 0.70 0.46
CA ARG A 1001 38.81 -0.53 0.04
C ARG A 1001 39.35 -1.73 0.80
N ALA A 1002 38.47 -2.61 1.28
CA ALA A 1002 38.83 -3.80 2.04
C ALA A 1002 39.26 -4.98 1.16
N ILE A 1003 40.33 -4.80 0.38
CA ILE A 1003 40.82 -5.78 -0.60
C ILE A 1003 41.44 -7.01 0.09
N ASP A 1004 42.01 -6.84 1.29
CA ASP A 1004 42.64 -7.93 2.05
C ASP A 1004 41.66 -8.87 2.75
N LYS A 1005 40.40 -8.45 2.89
CA LYS A 1005 39.38 -9.22 3.59
C LYS A 1005 38.84 -10.35 2.70
N PRO A 1006 38.22 -11.40 3.25
CA PRO A 1006 37.64 -12.46 2.43
C PRO A 1006 36.56 -11.92 1.48
N PHE A 1007 36.37 -12.63 0.37
CA PHE A 1007 35.44 -12.23 -0.67
C PHE A 1007 33.99 -12.17 -0.17
N ARG A 1008 33.35 -11.02 -0.40
CA ARG A 1008 31.92 -10.79 -0.18
C ARG A 1008 31.35 -9.97 -1.33
N LEU A 1009 30.30 -10.49 -1.96
CA LEU A 1009 29.54 -9.75 -2.97
C LEU A 1009 28.06 -9.81 -2.63
N SER A 1010 27.43 -8.64 -2.58
CA SER A 1010 25.99 -8.50 -2.38
C SER A 1010 25.27 -8.46 -3.72
N VAL A 1011 24.41 -9.45 -3.96
CA VAL A 1011 23.66 -9.58 -5.21
C VAL A 1011 22.59 -8.49 -5.27
N SER A 1012 22.67 -7.65 -6.29
CA SER A 1012 21.74 -6.54 -6.53
C SER A 1012 20.66 -6.92 -7.54
N ASP A 1013 21.02 -7.65 -8.60
CA ASP A 1013 20.07 -8.09 -9.62
C ASP A 1013 20.50 -9.43 -10.27
N ILE A 1014 19.53 -10.15 -10.84
CA ILE A 1014 19.71 -11.48 -11.43
C ILE A 1014 19.05 -11.49 -12.80
N PHE A 1015 19.81 -11.83 -13.84
CA PHE A 1015 19.24 -11.94 -15.18
C PHE A 1015 19.81 -13.13 -15.95
N LYS A 1016 18.99 -13.66 -16.87
CA LYS A 1016 19.37 -14.79 -17.71
C LYS A 1016 20.24 -14.31 -18.86
N GLY A 1017 21.49 -14.75 -18.90
CA GLY A 1017 22.40 -14.43 -20.01
C GLY A 1017 22.08 -15.24 -21.27
N THR A 1018 22.64 -14.82 -22.40
CA THR A 1018 22.52 -15.51 -23.71
C THR A 1018 23.21 -16.89 -23.74
N GLY A 1019 24.01 -17.23 -22.72
CA GLY A 1019 24.71 -18.50 -22.58
C GLY A 1019 24.02 -19.52 -21.65
N SER A 1020 24.65 -20.68 -21.44
CA SER A 1020 24.17 -21.76 -20.55
C SER A 1020 24.32 -21.45 -19.04
N GLY A 1021 24.37 -20.18 -18.67
CA GLY A 1021 24.44 -19.70 -17.29
C GLY A 1021 23.68 -18.39 -17.15
N PHE A 1022 23.36 -18.02 -15.92
CA PHE A 1022 22.77 -16.72 -15.61
C PHE A 1022 23.85 -15.76 -15.11
N CYS A 1023 23.55 -14.48 -15.21
CA CYS A 1023 24.45 -13.41 -14.78
C CYS A 1023 23.87 -12.71 -13.55
N LEU A 1024 24.75 -12.38 -12.61
CA LEU A 1024 24.44 -11.69 -11.36
C LEU A 1024 25.11 -10.34 -11.35
N SER A 1025 24.33 -9.29 -11.18
CA SER A 1025 24.86 -7.94 -10.94
C SER A 1025 25.02 -7.74 -9.44
N GLY A 1026 26.16 -7.22 -9.01
CA GLY A 1026 26.39 -6.91 -7.60
C GLY A 1026 27.68 -6.14 -7.36
N ARG A 1027 27.80 -5.59 -6.14
CA ARG A 1027 28.99 -4.88 -5.69
C ARG A 1027 29.85 -5.81 -4.85
N ILE A 1028 31.15 -5.79 -5.09
CA ILE A 1028 32.11 -6.48 -4.22
C ILE A 1028 32.36 -5.58 -3.01
N GLU A 1029 31.90 -6.00 -1.85
CA GLU A 1029 32.08 -5.27 -0.58
C GLU A 1029 33.50 -5.48 -0.03
N SER A 1030 34.03 -6.68 -0.18
CA SER A 1030 35.37 -7.04 0.30
C SER A 1030 36.01 -8.14 -0.51
N GLY A 1031 37.35 -8.16 -0.48
CA GLY A 1031 38.16 -9.17 -1.14
C GLY A 1031 38.30 -8.98 -2.64
N MET A 1032 38.58 -10.08 -3.32
CA MET A 1032 38.71 -10.16 -4.77
C MET A 1032 38.11 -11.45 -5.30
N VAL A 1033 37.76 -11.47 -6.57
CA VAL A 1033 37.31 -12.67 -7.28
C VAL A 1033 37.97 -12.75 -8.64
N CYS A 1034 38.39 -13.95 -9.03
CA CYS A 1034 38.95 -14.23 -10.35
C CYS A 1034 38.03 -15.16 -11.14
N VAL A 1035 38.17 -15.13 -12.46
CA VAL A 1035 37.52 -16.11 -13.34
C VAL A 1035 37.98 -17.53 -12.97
N ASN A 1036 37.03 -18.46 -12.95
CA ASN A 1036 37.12 -19.84 -12.49
C ASN A 1036 37.25 -20.06 -10.97
N ASP A 1037 37.13 -19.00 -10.17
CA ASP A 1037 37.05 -19.18 -8.71
C ASP A 1037 35.71 -19.82 -8.32
N LYS A 1038 35.76 -20.64 -7.28
CA LYS A 1038 34.59 -21.27 -6.69
C LYS A 1038 34.09 -20.39 -5.54
N VAL A 1039 32.82 -20.03 -5.57
CA VAL A 1039 32.15 -19.16 -4.59
C VAL A 1039 31.01 -19.90 -3.93
N LEU A 1040 30.67 -19.51 -2.71
CA LEU A 1040 29.56 -20.06 -1.95
C LEU A 1040 28.42 -19.05 -1.86
N VAL A 1041 27.22 -19.44 -2.27
CA VAL A 1041 26.01 -18.62 -2.14
C VAL A 1041 25.44 -18.77 -0.74
N CYS A 1042 25.25 -17.67 -0.03
CA CYS A 1042 24.55 -17.64 1.27
C CYS A 1042 23.20 -16.92 1.11
N PRO A 1043 22.09 -17.47 1.62
CA PRO A 1043 21.99 -18.54 2.62
C PRO A 1043 21.88 -20.00 2.11
N SER A 1044 21.76 -20.25 0.80
CA SER A 1044 21.54 -21.62 0.26
C SER A 1044 22.69 -22.60 0.51
N LYS A 1045 23.91 -22.09 0.75
CA LYS A 1045 25.17 -22.84 0.89
C LYS A 1045 25.53 -23.68 -0.34
N GLU A 1046 25.05 -23.29 -1.50
CA GLU A 1046 25.40 -23.93 -2.76
C GLU A 1046 26.69 -23.35 -3.33
N GLN A 1047 27.50 -24.21 -3.95
CA GLN A 1047 28.76 -23.82 -4.57
C GLN A 1047 28.51 -23.47 -6.03
N ALA A 1048 28.98 -22.30 -6.45
CA ALA A 1048 28.95 -21.88 -7.83
C ALA A 1048 30.37 -21.60 -8.33
N VAL A 1049 30.58 -21.69 -9.65
CA VAL A 1049 31.84 -21.32 -10.30
C VAL A 1049 31.65 -20.06 -11.10
N VAL A 1050 32.53 -19.08 -10.92
CA VAL A 1050 32.53 -17.84 -11.71
C VAL A 1050 33.12 -18.14 -13.08
N LYS A 1051 32.30 -18.13 -14.13
CA LYS A 1051 32.76 -18.37 -15.52
C LYS A 1051 33.30 -17.12 -16.20
N ASN A 1052 32.70 -15.97 -15.91
CA ASN A 1052 33.07 -14.71 -16.52
C ASN A 1052 32.79 -13.56 -15.55
N ILE A 1053 33.62 -12.53 -15.64
CA ILE A 1053 33.48 -11.29 -14.89
C ILE A 1053 33.45 -10.16 -15.91
N THR A 1054 32.40 -9.37 -15.91
CA THR A 1054 32.32 -8.16 -16.73
C THR A 1054 32.17 -6.93 -15.83
N ILE A 1055 32.93 -5.89 -16.16
CA ILE A 1055 32.88 -4.58 -15.51
C ILE A 1055 32.68 -3.60 -16.66
N ASP A 1056 31.57 -2.85 -16.64
CA ASP A 1056 31.21 -1.89 -17.71
C ASP A 1056 31.18 -2.52 -19.10
N GLU A 1057 30.56 -3.69 -19.22
CA GLU A 1057 30.46 -4.48 -20.47
C GLU A 1057 31.81 -5.01 -21.01
N LEU A 1058 32.92 -4.70 -20.35
CA LEU A 1058 34.24 -5.19 -20.70
C LEU A 1058 34.60 -6.44 -19.87
N PRO A 1059 35.04 -7.53 -20.50
CA PRO A 1059 35.46 -8.72 -19.78
C PRO A 1059 36.76 -8.47 -19.01
N HIS A 1060 36.76 -8.80 -17.72
CA HIS A 1060 37.90 -8.68 -16.83
C HIS A 1060 38.26 -10.06 -16.26
N GLN A 1061 39.54 -10.28 -15.96
CA GLN A 1061 40.00 -11.54 -15.36
C GLN A 1061 39.89 -11.54 -13.84
N THR A 1062 40.03 -10.36 -13.22
CA THR A 1062 39.94 -10.17 -11.78
C THR A 1062 39.08 -8.94 -11.47
N ALA A 1063 38.41 -8.97 -10.33
CA ALA A 1063 37.66 -7.84 -9.81
C ALA A 1063 37.92 -7.68 -8.31
N PHE A 1064 37.87 -6.43 -7.84
CA PHE A 1064 38.29 -6.05 -6.49
C PHE A 1064 37.16 -5.38 -5.70
N ALA A 1065 37.34 -5.28 -4.39
CA ALA A 1065 36.43 -4.56 -3.51
C ALA A 1065 36.18 -3.11 -3.97
N GLY A 1066 34.91 -2.75 -4.08
CA GLY A 1066 34.43 -1.46 -4.59
C GLY A 1066 33.88 -1.52 -6.01
N ASP A 1067 34.24 -2.54 -6.80
CA ASP A 1067 33.75 -2.68 -8.17
C ASP A 1067 32.30 -3.16 -8.20
N GLN A 1068 31.52 -2.60 -9.13
CA GLN A 1068 30.23 -3.14 -9.53
C GLN A 1068 30.44 -4.07 -10.71
N VAL A 1069 30.13 -5.35 -10.49
CA VAL A 1069 30.48 -6.42 -11.42
C VAL A 1069 29.24 -7.19 -11.86
N LEU A 1070 29.32 -7.70 -13.07
CA LEU A 1070 28.41 -8.69 -13.59
C LEU A 1070 29.12 -10.04 -13.67
N LEU A 1071 28.68 -10.99 -12.84
CA LEU A 1071 29.26 -12.33 -12.75
C LEU A 1071 28.40 -13.34 -13.48
N THR A 1072 28.97 -14.08 -14.43
CA THR A 1072 28.31 -15.27 -14.98
C THR A 1072 28.64 -16.48 -14.11
N LEU A 1073 27.63 -17.05 -13.45
CA LEU A 1073 27.80 -18.24 -12.61
C LEU A 1073 27.44 -19.52 -13.36
N ALA A 1074 28.06 -20.63 -12.94
CA ALA A 1074 27.74 -21.97 -13.39
C ALA A 1074 27.66 -22.97 -12.23
N ASN A 1075 27.04 -24.12 -12.51
CA ASN A 1075 26.81 -25.22 -11.56
C ASN A 1075 25.83 -24.89 -10.43
N ILE A 1076 24.92 -23.96 -10.67
CA ILE A 1076 23.85 -23.59 -9.75
C ILE A 1076 22.60 -23.24 -10.55
N ASP A 1077 21.43 -23.50 -9.98
CA ASP A 1077 20.14 -23.17 -10.59
C ASP A 1077 19.72 -21.75 -10.19
N ILE A 1078 19.06 -21.05 -11.12
CA ILE A 1078 18.58 -19.67 -10.91
C ILE A 1078 17.65 -19.60 -9.69
N ASN A 1079 16.84 -20.64 -9.46
CA ASN A 1079 15.86 -20.70 -8.37
C ASN A 1079 16.49 -20.68 -6.97
N ASN A 1080 17.78 -21.06 -6.86
CA ASN A 1080 18.47 -21.14 -5.56
C ASN A 1080 19.20 -19.84 -5.19
N ILE A 1081 19.12 -18.81 -6.03
CA ILE A 1081 19.68 -17.48 -5.78
C ILE A 1081 18.56 -16.44 -5.84
N ALA A 1082 18.55 -15.54 -4.86
CA ALA A 1082 17.63 -14.40 -4.83
C ALA A 1082 18.41 -13.08 -4.65
N VAL A 1083 17.75 -11.97 -5.01
CA VAL A 1083 18.27 -10.62 -4.75
C VAL A 1083 18.48 -10.44 -3.24
N GLY A 1084 19.62 -9.87 -2.87
CA GLY A 1084 20.03 -9.71 -1.47
C GLY A 1084 20.82 -10.88 -0.88
N TYR A 1085 21.01 -11.98 -1.63
CA TYR A 1085 21.94 -13.04 -1.22
C TYR A 1085 23.39 -12.56 -1.31
N ILE A 1086 24.26 -13.19 -0.52
CA ILE A 1086 25.69 -12.83 -0.45
C ILE A 1086 26.51 -13.98 -1.01
N LEU A 1087 27.31 -13.69 -2.04
CA LEU A 1087 28.37 -14.59 -2.47
C LEU A 1087 29.57 -14.43 -1.55
N SER A 1088 30.12 -15.56 -1.12
CA SER A 1088 31.18 -15.63 -0.13
C SER A 1088 32.29 -16.58 -0.58
N ASP A 1089 33.48 -16.40 -0.03
CA ASP A 1089 34.54 -17.40 -0.14
C ASP A 1089 34.13 -18.71 0.55
N ILE A 1090 34.59 -19.84 0.01
CA ILE A 1090 34.27 -21.19 0.51
C ILE A 1090 34.96 -21.46 1.85
N TYR A 1091 36.19 -20.98 2.02
CA TYR A 1091 36.97 -21.20 3.23
C TYR A 1091 36.48 -20.35 4.41
N HIS A 1092 36.00 -19.14 4.09
CA HIS A 1092 35.47 -18.18 5.06
C HIS A 1092 34.01 -17.84 4.71
N PRO A 1093 33.04 -18.73 4.95
CA PRO A 1093 31.64 -18.48 4.59
C PRO A 1093 30.98 -17.45 5.51
N VAL A 1094 29.95 -16.76 5.01
CA VAL A 1094 29.15 -15.83 5.81
C VAL A 1094 28.33 -16.61 6.85
N PRO A 1095 28.33 -16.20 8.14
CA PRO A 1095 27.49 -16.84 9.14
C PRO A 1095 26.00 -16.55 8.91
N LEU A 1096 25.18 -17.59 9.07
CA LEU A 1096 23.72 -17.46 9.04
C LEU A 1096 23.20 -17.00 10.40
N ALA A 1097 22.38 -15.96 10.38
CA ALA A 1097 21.75 -15.39 11.55
C ALA A 1097 20.23 -15.63 11.50
N THR A 1098 19.70 -16.31 12.52
CA THR A 1098 18.25 -16.33 12.82
C THR A 1098 17.90 -15.21 13.79
N ARG A 1099 18.86 -14.83 14.64
CA ARG A 1099 18.76 -13.75 15.61
C ARG A 1099 20.03 -12.93 15.63
N ILE A 1100 19.89 -11.64 15.92
CA ILE A 1100 21.03 -10.75 16.13
C ILE A 1100 20.82 -9.87 17.34
N LEU A 1101 21.93 -9.41 17.90
CA LEU A 1101 21.95 -8.24 18.75
C LEU A 1101 22.43 -7.05 17.94
N ALA A 1102 21.60 -6.03 17.85
CA ALA A 1102 21.92 -4.79 17.17
C ALA A 1102 21.84 -3.61 18.13
N ARG A 1103 22.81 -2.70 18.02
CA ARG A 1103 22.73 -1.37 18.61
C ARG A 1103 21.93 -0.50 17.66
N ILE A 1104 20.71 -0.15 18.03
CA ILE A 1104 19.84 0.71 17.24
C ILE A 1104 19.84 2.15 17.74
N VAL A 1105 19.68 3.09 16.82
CA VAL A 1105 19.41 4.50 17.06
C VAL A 1105 18.02 4.78 16.51
N VAL A 1106 17.09 5.07 17.42
CA VAL A 1106 15.70 5.33 17.09
C VAL A 1106 15.56 6.78 16.59
N PHE A 1107 14.92 6.93 15.44
CA PHE A 1107 14.59 8.22 14.86
C PHE A 1107 13.35 8.82 15.50
N ASN A 1108 12.83 9.90 14.91
CA ASN A 1108 11.66 10.58 15.43
C ASN A 1108 10.39 9.88 14.95
N ILE A 1109 9.90 8.93 15.74
CA ILE A 1109 8.76 8.08 15.40
C ILE A 1109 7.51 8.50 16.20
N LYS A 1110 6.33 8.24 15.63
CA LYS A 1110 5.05 8.53 16.30
C LYS A 1110 4.69 7.45 17.33
N VAL A 1111 5.02 6.21 17.02
CA VAL A 1111 4.75 5.03 17.85
C VAL A 1111 6.06 4.56 18.47
N PRO A 1112 6.19 4.48 19.80
CA PRO A 1112 7.43 4.02 20.43
C PRO A 1112 7.64 2.51 20.18
N ILE A 1113 8.90 2.09 20.04
CA ILE A 1113 9.24 0.67 19.84
C ILE A 1113 9.04 -0.09 21.15
N THR A 1114 8.23 -1.14 21.12
CA THR A 1114 7.99 -2.05 22.25
C THR A 1114 8.60 -3.43 21.98
N ARG A 1115 8.51 -4.32 22.96
CA ARG A 1115 8.89 -5.73 22.80
C ARG A 1115 7.86 -6.43 21.90
N GLY A 1116 8.33 -7.20 20.92
CA GLY A 1116 7.49 -7.88 19.93
C GLY A 1116 7.09 -6.99 18.75
N TYR A 1117 7.73 -5.83 18.60
CA TYR A 1117 7.39 -4.89 17.54
C TYR A 1117 7.85 -5.44 16.17
N PRO A 1118 6.91 -5.63 15.21
CA PRO A 1118 7.25 -6.11 13.87
C PRO A 1118 7.90 -4.98 13.05
N VAL A 1119 8.94 -5.30 12.30
CA VAL A 1119 9.70 -4.35 11.49
C VAL A 1119 10.14 -5.00 10.17
N LEU A 1120 10.25 -4.20 9.12
CA LEU A 1120 10.96 -4.60 7.91
C LEU A 1120 12.43 -4.23 8.09
N LEU A 1121 13.31 -5.22 8.06
CA LEU A 1121 14.74 -5.03 8.10
C LEU A 1121 15.27 -4.92 6.67
N HIS A 1122 15.89 -3.79 6.36
CA HIS A 1122 16.65 -3.59 5.14
C HIS A 1122 18.13 -3.83 5.44
N HIS A 1123 18.73 -4.76 4.69
CA HIS A 1123 20.13 -5.12 4.77
C HIS A 1123 20.68 -5.23 3.35
N GLN A 1124 21.56 -4.31 2.96
CA GLN A 1124 22.00 -4.18 1.56
C GLN A 1124 20.79 -4.13 0.60
N SER A 1125 20.70 -5.07 -0.35
CA SER A 1125 19.57 -5.21 -1.29
C SER A 1125 18.46 -6.15 -0.76
N LEU A 1126 18.66 -6.78 0.40
CA LEU A 1126 17.68 -7.67 1.03
C LEU A 1126 16.68 -6.90 1.88
N ILE A 1127 15.41 -7.26 1.75
CA ILE A 1127 14.32 -6.78 2.60
C ILE A 1127 13.69 -8.00 3.25
N GLU A 1128 13.81 -8.11 4.57
CA GLU A 1128 13.30 -9.27 5.32
C GLU A 1128 12.43 -8.81 6.50
N PRO A 1129 11.23 -9.41 6.69
CA PRO A 1129 10.44 -9.19 7.89
C PRO A 1129 11.17 -9.72 9.13
N ALA A 1130 11.21 -8.90 10.17
CA ALA A 1130 11.85 -9.21 11.44
C ALA A 1130 11.01 -8.71 12.62
N THR A 1131 11.24 -9.29 13.80
CA THR A 1131 10.54 -8.89 15.03
C THR A 1131 11.57 -8.50 16.10
N ILE A 1132 11.36 -7.35 16.76
CA ILE A 1132 12.19 -6.92 17.89
C ILE A 1132 11.78 -7.71 19.13
N ARG A 1133 12.43 -8.86 19.33
CA ARG A 1133 12.08 -9.84 20.36
C ARG A 1133 12.33 -9.36 21.78
N LYS A 1134 13.45 -8.66 22.02
CA LYS A 1134 13.82 -8.13 23.34
C LYS A 1134 14.52 -6.78 23.25
N LEU A 1135 14.20 -5.88 24.18
CA LEU A 1135 14.92 -4.63 24.40
C LEU A 1135 15.89 -4.87 25.57
N LYS A 1136 17.19 -5.07 25.30
CA LYS A 1136 18.17 -5.43 26.35
C LYS A 1136 18.56 -4.25 27.23
N ALA A 1137 18.94 -3.13 26.61
CA ALA A 1137 19.41 -1.97 27.35
C ALA A 1137 19.24 -0.70 26.52
N GLN A 1138 18.85 0.39 27.16
CA GLN A 1138 18.96 1.74 26.60
C GLN A 1138 20.36 2.27 26.87
N LEU A 1139 21.00 2.80 25.83
CA LEU A 1139 22.37 3.29 25.82
C LEU A 1139 22.41 4.79 25.58
N HIS A 1140 23.45 5.44 26.07
CA HIS A 1140 23.77 6.82 25.68
C HIS A 1140 24.40 6.86 24.27
N LYS A 1141 24.02 7.83 23.43
CA LYS A 1141 24.48 7.89 22.03
C LYS A 1141 26.01 8.05 21.90
N GLY A 1142 26.59 8.97 22.67
CA GLY A 1142 28.02 9.28 22.59
C GLY A 1142 28.89 8.32 23.39
N THR A 1143 28.56 8.09 24.66
CA THR A 1143 29.41 7.33 25.60
C THR A 1143 29.18 5.82 25.52
N GLY A 1144 28.03 5.36 25.01
CA GLY A 1144 27.69 3.94 24.95
C GLY A 1144 27.34 3.31 26.31
N GLU A 1145 27.30 4.10 27.38
CA GLU A 1145 26.96 3.62 28.72
C GLU A 1145 25.49 3.20 28.82
N VAL A 1146 25.23 2.18 29.65
CA VAL A 1146 23.89 1.66 29.90
C VAL A 1146 23.13 2.61 30.82
N ILE A 1147 22.15 3.32 30.28
CA ILE A 1147 21.25 4.20 31.04
C ILE A 1147 20.23 3.35 31.80
N LYS A 1148 19.60 2.38 31.10
CA LYS A 1148 18.52 1.57 31.66
C LYS A 1148 18.56 0.15 31.11
N LYS A 1149 18.57 -0.84 31.98
CA LYS A 1149 18.43 -2.25 31.59
C LYS A 1149 16.95 -2.59 31.37
N ASN A 1150 16.66 -3.40 30.35
CA ASN A 1150 15.32 -3.88 29.98
C ASN A 1150 14.23 -2.78 29.97
N PRO A 1151 14.37 -1.72 29.13
CA PRO A 1151 13.34 -0.71 29.01
C PRO A 1151 12.03 -1.31 28.47
N ARG A 1152 10.88 -0.81 28.94
CA ARG A 1152 9.55 -1.27 28.48
C ARG A 1152 9.26 -0.84 27.03
N CYS A 1153 9.70 0.36 26.68
CA CYS A 1153 9.60 0.92 25.33
C CYS A 1153 10.79 1.84 25.04
N LEU A 1154 11.06 2.08 23.76
CA LEU A 1154 12.05 3.04 23.28
C LEU A 1154 11.34 4.23 22.66
N GLY A 1155 11.63 5.42 23.17
CA GLY A 1155 11.14 6.68 22.63
C GLY A 1155 12.05 7.25 21.54
N ASN A 1156 11.70 8.44 21.05
CA ASN A 1156 12.40 9.13 19.98
C ASN A 1156 13.82 9.49 20.39
N ASN A 1157 14.74 9.46 19.43
CA ASN A 1157 16.14 9.80 19.65
C ASN A 1157 16.82 8.98 20.76
N SER A 1158 16.33 7.78 21.07
CA SER A 1158 16.99 6.87 22.01
C SER A 1158 17.97 5.94 21.28
N CYS A 1159 19.02 5.52 21.96
CA CYS A 1159 19.88 4.44 21.49
C CYS A 1159 19.65 3.23 22.39
N ALA A 1160 19.61 2.03 21.82
CA ALA A 1160 19.39 0.81 22.59
C ALA A 1160 20.07 -0.39 21.96
N LEU A 1161 20.42 -1.36 22.79
CA LEU A 1161 20.80 -2.70 22.38
C LEU A 1161 19.54 -3.57 22.35
N VAL A 1162 19.21 -4.11 21.18
CA VAL A 1162 17.99 -4.90 20.96
C VAL A 1162 18.33 -6.25 20.34
N GLU A 1163 17.52 -7.26 20.67
CA GLU A 1163 17.55 -8.58 20.04
C GLU A 1163 16.47 -8.62 18.94
N ILE A 1164 16.89 -8.84 17.70
CA ILE A 1164 16.03 -8.92 16.52
C ILE A 1164 16.01 -10.37 16.04
N GLU A 1165 14.82 -10.88 15.74
CA GLU A 1165 14.58 -12.24 15.26
C GLU A 1165 14.01 -12.19 13.84
N PHE A 1166 14.56 -13.00 12.94
CA PHE A 1166 14.16 -13.07 11.53
C PHE A 1166 13.19 -14.21 11.29
N GLN A 1167 12.31 -14.04 10.30
CA GLN A 1167 11.43 -15.12 9.84
C GLN A 1167 12.21 -16.19 9.07
N ARG A 1168 13.12 -15.78 8.18
CA ARG A 1168 14.04 -16.68 7.46
C ARG A 1168 15.50 -16.41 7.87
N PRO A 1169 16.37 -17.43 7.83
CA PRO A 1169 17.79 -17.22 8.13
C PRO A 1169 18.46 -16.36 7.05
N ILE A 1170 19.14 -15.31 7.47
CA ILE A 1170 19.85 -14.39 6.56
C ILE A 1170 21.36 -14.42 6.81
N GLY A 1171 22.15 -14.20 5.75
CA GLY A 1171 23.61 -14.07 5.87
C GLY A 1171 23.97 -12.68 6.38
N MET A 1172 24.56 -12.58 7.56
CA MET A 1172 24.94 -11.28 8.14
C MET A 1172 26.26 -11.38 8.90
N GLU A 1173 26.96 -10.25 9.00
CA GLU A 1173 28.23 -10.15 9.72
C GLU A 1173 28.19 -9.04 10.78
N ARG A 1174 29.13 -9.08 11.72
CA ARG A 1174 29.24 -8.04 12.76
C ARG A 1174 29.83 -6.78 12.15
N TYR A 1175 29.37 -5.62 12.61
CA TYR A 1175 29.87 -4.32 12.17
C TYR A 1175 31.39 -4.12 12.41
N ALA A 1176 31.93 -4.75 13.45
CA ALA A 1176 33.37 -4.71 13.74
C ALA A 1176 34.21 -5.45 12.69
N ASP A 1177 33.67 -6.54 12.14
CA ASP A 1177 34.35 -7.37 11.17
C ASP A 1177 34.17 -6.76 9.76
N PHE A 1178 32.92 -6.47 9.37
CA PHE A 1178 32.56 -5.88 8.08
C PHE A 1178 31.60 -4.72 8.30
N LYS A 1179 32.07 -3.51 7.99
CA LYS A 1179 31.31 -2.28 8.24
C LYS A 1179 30.04 -2.22 7.41
N ASP A 1180 30.11 -2.65 6.16
CA ASP A 1180 29.00 -2.49 5.22
C ASP A 1180 27.92 -3.56 5.45
N LEU A 1181 28.33 -4.83 5.62
CA LEU A 1181 27.41 -5.93 5.96
C LEU A 1181 26.88 -5.88 7.40
N GLY A 1182 27.45 -5.06 8.29
CA GLY A 1182 26.99 -4.91 9.68
C GLY A 1182 26.00 -3.77 9.91
N ARG A 1183 25.62 -3.01 8.88
CA ARG A 1183 24.62 -1.94 8.95
C ARG A 1183 23.25 -2.47 8.58
N ILE A 1184 22.24 -2.08 9.34
CA ILE A 1184 20.84 -2.44 9.09
C ILE A 1184 19.94 -1.22 9.24
N MET A 1185 18.82 -1.21 8.53
CA MET A 1185 17.79 -0.17 8.66
C MET A 1185 16.45 -0.82 8.98
N LEU A 1186 15.69 -0.24 9.90
CA LEU A 1186 14.38 -0.74 10.33
C LEU A 1186 13.29 0.21 9.89
N ARG A 1187 12.27 -0.32 9.20
CA ARG A 1187 11.15 0.46 8.65
C ARG A 1187 9.81 -0.20 8.96
N VAL A 1188 8.76 0.62 9.11
CA VAL A 1188 7.36 0.20 9.26
C VAL A 1188 6.49 1.23 8.56
N GLU A 1189 5.46 0.77 7.83
CA GLU A 1189 4.49 1.65 7.15
C GLU A 1189 5.14 2.75 6.27
N GLY A 1190 6.25 2.41 5.61
CA GLY A 1190 6.98 3.36 4.76
C GLY A 1190 7.84 4.40 5.49
N VAL A 1191 7.88 4.39 6.83
CA VAL A 1191 8.72 5.32 7.62
C VAL A 1191 9.92 4.60 8.20
N THR A 1192 11.09 5.25 8.14
CA THR A 1192 12.29 4.73 8.79
C THR A 1192 12.26 4.98 10.29
N ILE A 1193 12.29 3.89 11.07
CA ILE A 1193 12.15 3.93 12.52
C ILE A 1193 13.50 4.03 13.20
N ALA A 1194 14.47 3.24 12.73
CA ALA A 1194 15.78 3.18 13.35
C ALA A 1194 16.86 2.73 12.37
N ALA A 1195 18.08 3.16 12.64
CA ALA A 1195 19.29 2.57 12.07
C ALA A 1195 19.95 1.68 13.11
N GLY A 1196 20.54 0.56 12.67
CA GLY A 1196 21.17 -0.41 13.56
C GLY A 1196 22.57 -0.81 13.11
N LEU A 1197 23.41 -1.13 14.09
CA LEU A 1197 24.72 -1.73 13.91
C LEU A 1197 24.71 -3.11 14.55
N VAL A 1198 25.02 -4.15 13.77
CA VAL A 1198 25.07 -5.53 14.24
C VAL A 1198 26.28 -5.71 15.17
N THR A 1199 26.02 -6.10 16.42
CA THR A 1199 27.05 -6.29 17.46
C THR A 1199 27.40 -7.76 17.64
N GLU A 1200 26.38 -8.62 17.72
CA GLU A 1200 26.54 -10.07 17.92
C GLU A 1200 25.53 -10.82 17.05
N ILE A 1201 25.94 -12.01 16.60
CA ILE A 1201 25.10 -12.92 15.84
C ILE A 1201 24.73 -14.09 16.75
N VAL A 1202 23.43 -14.32 16.91
CA VAL A 1202 22.88 -15.37 17.77
C VAL A 1202 22.29 -16.43 16.85
N LYS A 1203 22.86 -17.63 16.89
CA LYS A 1203 22.42 -18.75 16.04
C LYS A 1203 21.11 -19.35 16.49
#